data_AF-A0A5N5DHL8-F1
#
_entry.id   AF-A0A5N5DHL8-F1
#
_cell.length_a   1.000
_cell.length_b   1.000
_cell.length_c   1.000
_cell.angle_alpha   90.00
_cell.angle_beta   90.00
_cell.angle_gamma   90.00
#
_symmetry.space_group_name_H-M   'P 1'
#
loop_
_entity.id
_entity.type
_entity.pdbx_description
1 polymer ?
#
loop_
_entity_poly.entity_id
_entity_poly.type
_entity_poly.pdbx_seq_one_letter_code
_entity_poly.pdbx_strand_id
1 'polypeptide(L)'
;MGHSARNLKYYPLALRKAFDGPLGFAGDTFTVKTARNEEKLFIELSTWELLNLKPDTILDLPVRLNVDYGISSKYIERILDEFGIQSRGKDALDREFGIEKPPQYMISNTRHYSWPKGAAIAGIGSENVVGINVDYGARINIEELEKRLEENLKNEQAVYAVVAIIGSTEEGSVDPLGKIVAMRRRFQARGLSFAIHADAAWGGYFASMLPRDYTPGAGFLGSMPVNLGDAEGFVPDSSLRTETQEDIWWMRQADSITLDPHKAGYIPYPAGGLCYKDGRMRYLITWTSPYLSQGSTSSIGIYGAEGSKPGASAVSTFMSNKCIGLDPEGYGALLGEATFTCSRLSAQWAAMTDDTMDFVVVPFNMLPSELADDATPESIEAEKQWIRDNILSSSNTSIVANATTSPGGDTALSLLRKLGSDLNINAFAINFRNSDGTLNEDTLEANYLMRRVVENFSVDSPGDKPSEIPLYLTSTEFSPELYGECAQKFKERLGLRKDQNDLFVLRNVVMSPFPTEKDFIAELTGVFKKVVGQEAKVSRERNELTKDNHEFLVQGEEPIYFVHKPSFHAANHRRQAILEVDLPSNIKFEYQTLKSQYPDEIITFITNQAVDLTQVINESGELNGYLYSGRTGPILPATPAKITGKWLDRPLAGPSLATEYPSTRMPFYLYGDLDGASSGSSSSSKLHIDHALLRSPNIQLTAPGVDLSFSSPPRQVRENGTSSGSGSGNRTPLLLFLDDVREETMQPFPDKNATLASLPNFFFREGAEFAVSVWEDPVAGCQDGQQVLEAWEKLGKGGDGGGDEDLLVGRGTMKLSCGVFVDAEWLNVDPYKRVDPVGAWLKECEKIGNA
;
A
#
# COMPACT_ATOMS: atom_id res chain seq x y z
N MET A 1 20.73 7.20 -12.90
CA MET A 1 20.34 6.67 -14.23
C MET A 1 19.32 7.52 -14.99
N GLY A 2 18.27 8.06 -14.34
CA GLY A 2 17.22 8.86 -15.02
C GLY A 2 17.73 9.92 -16.02
N HIS A 3 18.75 10.69 -15.66
CA HIS A 3 19.31 11.71 -16.56
C HIS A 3 20.14 11.11 -17.72
N SER A 4 20.98 10.11 -17.44
CA SER A 4 21.90 9.55 -18.44
C SER A 4 21.18 8.74 -19.51
N ALA A 5 20.16 7.95 -19.17
CA ALA A 5 19.40 7.19 -20.17
C ALA A 5 18.54 8.09 -21.05
N ARG A 6 17.95 9.15 -20.48
CA ARG A 6 17.25 10.20 -21.23
C ARG A 6 18.17 10.83 -22.27
N ASN A 7 19.35 11.29 -21.83
CA ASN A 7 20.30 11.95 -22.71
C ASN A 7 20.90 10.99 -23.75
N LEU A 8 21.15 9.73 -23.39
CA LEU A 8 21.56 8.67 -24.32
C LEU A 8 20.54 8.51 -25.46
N LYS A 9 19.25 8.43 -25.13
CA LYS A 9 18.17 8.16 -26.09
C LYS A 9 18.05 9.25 -27.17
N TYR A 10 18.26 10.51 -26.79
CA TYR A 10 18.14 11.65 -27.70
C TYR A 10 19.44 12.07 -28.37
N TYR A 11 20.58 11.50 -27.97
CA TYR A 11 21.88 11.82 -28.55
C TYR A 11 21.92 11.64 -30.09
N PRO A 12 21.38 10.53 -30.66
CA PRO A 12 21.36 10.37 -32.12
C PRO A 12 20.51 11.41 -32.84
N LEU A 13 19.41 11.86 -32.23
CA LEU A 13 18.54 12.90 -32.82
C LEU A 13 19.25 14.25 -32.86
N ALA A 14 19.91 14.64 -31.76
CA ALA A 14 20.72 15.85 -31.71
C ALA A 14 21.84 15.82 -32.76
N LEU A 15 22.51 14.67 -32.90
CA LEU A 15 23.54 14.50 -33.92
C LEU A 15 22.95 14.55 -35.34
N ARG A 16 21.78 13.95 -35.58
CA ARG A 16 21.09 13.97 -36.88
C ARG A 16 20.81 15.39 -37.35
N LYS A 17 20.47 16.32 -36.44
CA LYS A 17 20.34 17.75 -36.74
C LYS A 17 21.65 18.40 -37.19
N ALA A 18 22.77 18.01 -36.60
CA ALA A 18 24.08 18.52 -37.01
C ALA A 18 24.50 18.03 -38.40
N PHE A 19 24.05 16.84 -38.82
CA PHE A 19 24.24 16.33 -40.18
C PHE A 19 23.43 17.09 -41.24
N ASP A 20 22.33 17.77 -40.87
CA ASP A 20 21.62 18.70 -41.77
C ASP A 20 22.37 20.04 -41.95
N GLY A 21 23.49 20.24 -41.25
CA GLY A 21 24.29 21.45 -41.32
C GLY A 21 25.79 21.17 -41.21
N PRO A 22 26.45 21.49 -40.09
CA PRO A 22 27.91 21.48 -39.98
C PRO A 22 28.59 20.13 -40.25
N LEU A 23 27.89 19.01 -40.04
CA LEU A 23 28.42 17.66 -40.32
C LEU A 23 27.95 17.07 -41.66
N GLY A 24 27.26 17.84 -42.50
CA GLY A 24 26.71 17.34 -43.77
C GLY A 24 27.75 16.73 -44.71
N PHE A 25 29.02 17.18 -44.64
CA PHE A 25 30.12 16.63 -45.44
C PHE A 25 30.42 15.14 -45.17
N ALA A 26 30.03 14.62 -44.00
CA ALA A 26 30.20 13.21 -43.62
C ALA A 26 28.95 12.37 -43.95
N GLY A 27 27.84 12.98 -44.37
CA GLY A 27 26.53 12.33 -44.50
C GLY A 27 26.51 11.14 -45.44
N ASP A 28 27.20 11.23 -46.59
CA ASP A 28 27.19 10.20 -47.63
C ASP A 28 28.07 8.99 -47.32
N THR A 29 28.81 9.02 -46.21
CA THR A 29 29.79 7.96 -45.87
C THR A 29 29.67 7.45 -44.44
N PHE A 30 29.09 8.21 -43.51
CA PHE A 30 29.03 7.81 -42.12
C PHE A 30 27.93 6.78 -41.88
N THR A 31 28.31 5.51 -41.78
CA THR A 31 27.39 4.40 -41.48
C THR A 31 27.30 4.11 -39.98
N VAL A 32 26.20 3.55 -39.51
CA VAL A 32 26.07 2.98 -38.16
C VAL A 32 25.31 1.66 -38.21
N LYS A 33 25.43 0.86 -37.14
CA LYS A 33 24.65 -0.37 -36.98
C LYS A 33 23.33 -0.07 -36.27
N THR A 34 22.21 -0.46 -36.86
CA THR A 34 20.89 -0.36 -36.21
C THR A 34 20.75 -1.36 -35.06
N ALA A 35 19.64 -1.31 -34.30
CA ALA A 35 19.28 -2.35 -33.32
C ALA A 35 19.37 -3.78 -33.90
N ARG A 36 18.98 -3.94 -35.17
CA ARG A 36 18.97 -5.21 -35.91
C ARG A 36 20.36 -5.63 -36.40
N ASN A 37 21.40 -4.87 -36.09
CA ASN A 37 22.76 -4.99 -36.63
C ASN A 37 22.86 -4.76 -38.14
N GLU A 38 21.88 -4.10 -38.77
CA GLU A 38 21.97 -3.67 -40.17
C GLU A 38 22.89 -2.45 -40.25
N GLU A 39 23.82 -2.42 -41.21
CA GLU A 39 24.64 -1.24 -41.48
C GLU A 39 23.91 -0.31 -42.45
N LYS A 40 23.71 0.96 -42.05
CA LYS A 40 23.02 1.99 -42.83
C LYS A 40 23.70 3.33 -42.71
N LEU A 41 23.53 4.21 -43.69
CA LEU A 41 23.95 5.61 -43.58
C LEU A 41 23.19 6.27 -42.43
N PHE A 42 23.91 7.00 -41.57
CA PHE A 42 23.32 7.64 -40.39
C PHE A 42 22.22 8.63 -40.76
N ILE A 43 22.37 9.33 -41.89
CA ILE A 43 21.40 10.31 -42.38
C ILE A 43 20.11 9.69 -42.90
N GLU A 44 20.14 8.39 -43.26
CA GLU A 44 18.99 7.64 -43.79
C GLU A 44 18.18 6.95 -42.70
N LEU A 45 18.65 6.96 -41.45
CA LEU A 45 17.90 6.37 -40.34
C LEU A 45 16.61 7.13 -40.08
N SER A 46 15.52 6.39 -39.92
CA SER A 46 14.25 6.89 -39.43
C SER A 46 14.34 7.37 -37.97
N THR A 47 13.38 8.20 -37.52
CA THR A 47 13.27 8.59 -36.11
C THR A 47 13.23 7.37 -35.19
N TRP A 48 12.48 6.33 -35.58
CA TRP A 48 12.41 5.08 -34.83
C TRP A 48 13.76 4.36 -34.71
N GLU A 49 14.52 4.27 -35.80
CA GLU A 49 15.84 3.64 -35.79
C GLU A 49 16.84 4.45 -34.95
N LEU A 50 16.82 5.79 -35.05
CA LEU A 50 17.66 6.69 -34.24
C LEU A 50 17.37 6.53 -32.75
N LEU A 51 16.10 6.46 -32.35
CA LEU A 51 15.67 6.21 -30.97
C LEU A 51 16.01 4.79 -30.49
N ASN A 52 16.35 3.86 -31.38
CA ASN A 52 16.60 2.46 -31.03
C ASN A 52 18.03 2.00 -31.35
N LEU A 53 18.98 2.91 -31.57
CA LEU A 53 20.39 2.52 -31.58
C LEU A 53 20.77 1.88 -30.23
N LYS A 54 21.71 0.93 -30.28
CA LYS A 54 22.18 0.24 -29.07
C LYS A 54 23.01 1.21 -28.21
N PRO A 55 23.00 1.07 -26.88
CA PRO A 55 23.78 1.97 -26.00
C PRO A 55 25.25 2.09 -26.40
N ASP A 56 25.92 0.98 -26.72
CA ASP A 56 27.30 0.96 -27.19
C ASP A 56 27.48 1.71 -28.53
N THR A 57 26.58 1.49 -29.48
CA THR A 57 26.57 2.18 -30.78
C THR A 57 26.47 3.70 -30.60
N ILE A 58 25.62 4.16 -29.69
CA ILE A 58 25.45 5.60 -29.41
C ILE A 58 26.73 6.18 -28.78
N LEU A 59 27.35 5.47 -27.84
CA LEU A 59 28.58 5.92 -27.18
C LEU A 59 29.81 5.90 -28.11
N ASP A 60 29.77 5.12 -29.19
CA ASP A 60 30.80 5.08 -30.23
C ASP A 60 30.70 6.23 -31.24
N LEU A 61 29.54 6.89 -31.38
CA LEU A 61 29.34 7.99 -32.34
C LEU A 61 30.42 9.08 -32.27
N PRO A 62 30.70 9.72 -31.11
CA PRO A 62 31.73 10.76 -31.05
C PRO A 62 33.14 10.24 -31.34
N VAL A 63 33.43 8.98 -30.96
CA VAL A 63 34.72 8.34 -31.21
C VAL A 63 34.92 8.12 -32.70
N ARG A 64 33.89 7.59 -33.38
CA ARG A 64 33.95 7.33 -34.82
C ARG A 64 34.01 8.60 -35.64
N LEU A 65 33.25 9.64 -35.28
CA LEU A 65 33.36 10.95 -35.93
C LEU A 65 34.78 11.53 -35.81
N ASN A 66 35.46 11.29 -34.69
CA ASN A 66 36.84 11.69 -34.53
C ASN A 66 37.80 10.87 -35.38
N VAL A 67 37.70 9.54 -35.34
CA VAL A 67 38.62 8.62 -36.04
C VAL A 67 38.44 8.69 -37.55
N ASP A 68 37.20 8.68 -38.03
CA ASP A 68 36.88 8.53 -39.44
C ASP A 68 36.95 9.89 -40.19
N TYR A 69 36.68 11.01 -39.49
CA TYR A 69 36.56 12.35 -40.10
C TYR A 69 37.41 13.44 -39.43
N GLY A 70 38.18 13.12 -38.40
CA GLY A 70 39.00 14.11 -37.68
C GLY A 70 38.20 15.11 -36.86
N ILE A 71 36.91 14.86 -36.59
CA ILE A 71 36.06 15.79 -35.84
C ILE A 71 36.50 15.80 -34.37
N SER A 72 36.97 16.95 -33.89
CA SER A 72 37.48 17.06 -32.50
C SER A 72 36.37 16.94 -31.46
N SER A 73 36.69 16.43 -30.26
CA SER A 73 35.75 16.40 -29.13
C SER A 73 35.18 17.79 -28.83
N LYS A 74 35.98 18.87 -28.94
CA LYS A 74 35.51 20.25 -28.76
C LYS A 74 34.45 20.68 -29.77
N TYR A 75 34.52 20.17 -30.99
CA TYR A 75 33.48 20.45 -31.98
C TYR A 75 32.20 19.66 -31.69
N ILE A 76 32.30 18.41 -31.22
CA ILE A 76 31.14 17.65 -30.73
C ILE A 76 30.49 18.35 -29.54
N GLU A 77 31.25 18.92 -28.60
CA GLU A 77 30.71 19.71 -27.48
C GLU A 77 29.84 20.87 -27.98
N ARG A 78 30.33 21.62 -28.96
CA ARG A 78 29.55 22.70 -29.59
C ARG A 78 28.28 22.18 -30.26
N ILE A 79 28.33 21.03 -30.92
CA ILE A 79 27.15 20.38 -31.52
C ILE A 79 26.14 20.01 -30.43
N LEU A 80 26.57 19.42 -29.32
CA LEU A 80 25.67 19.04 -28.23
C LEU A 80 25.11 20.25 -27.48
N ASP A 81 25.87 21.33 -27.38
CA ASP A 81 25.38 22.60 -26.84
C ASP A 81 24.30 23.24 -27.73
N GLU A 82 24.48 23.16 -29.05
CA GLU A 82 23.54 23.73 -30.02
C GLU A 82 22.29 22.86 -30.22
N PHE A 83 22.44 21.54 -30.30
CA PHE A 83 21.37 20.61 -30.71
C PHE A 83 20.90 19.64 -29.61
N GLY A 84 21.66 19.49 -28.53
CA GLY A 84 21.39 18.52 -27.47
C GLY A 84 20.23 18.91 -26.55
N ILE A 85 19.62 17.91 -25.91
CA ILE A 85 18.49 18.12 -24.99
C ILE A 85 18.90 18.78 -23.67
N GLN A 86 20.20 18.82 -23.36
CA GLN A 86 20.74 19.53 -22.20
C GLN A 86 20.50 21.04 -22.33
N SER A 87 20.62 21.59 -23.55
CA SER A 87 20.38 23.01 -23.83
C SER A 87 18.95 23.30 -24.28
N ARG A 88 18.38 22.43 -25.14
CA ARG A 88 17.11 22.69 -25.82
C ARG A 88 15.87 22.16 -25.09
N GLY A 89 16.06 21.24 -24.15
CA GLY A 89 14.98 20.39 -23.63
C GLY A 89 14.57 19.29 -24.62
N LYS A 90 14.07 18.16 -24.11
CA LYS A 90 13.69 17.01 -24.96
C LYS A 90 12.49 17.31 -25.86
N ASP A 91 11.53 18.12 -25.39
CA ASP A 91 10.28 18.38 -26.11
C ASP A 91 10.48 19.15 -27.40
N ALA A 92 11.59 19.89 -27.50
CA ALA A 92 11.99 20.55 -28.74
C ALA A 92 12.35 19.52 -29.82
N LEU A 93 13.14 18.50 -29.46
CA LEU A 93 13.47 17.41 -30.38
C LEU A 93 12.26 16.51 -30.64
N ASP A 94 11.38 16.30 -29.65
CA ASP A 94 10.13 15.54 -29.85
C ASP A 94 9.30 16.16 -30.98
N ARG A 95 9.09 17.48 -30.97
CA ARG A 95 8.37 18.19 -32.05
C ARG A 95 9.08 18.13 -33.40
N GLU A 96 10.40 18.29 -33.41
CA GLU A 96 11.18 18.32 -34.66
C GLU A 96 11.23 16.97 -35.38
N PHE A 97 11.19 15.87 -34.61
CA PHE A 97 11.25 14.51 -35.14
C PHE A 97 9.90 13.79 -35.19
N GLY A 98 8.81 14.50 -34.86
CA GLY A 98 7.45 13.94 -34.90
C GLY A 98 7.20 12.86 -33.84
N ILE A 99 7.82 12.97 -32.66
CA ILE A 99 7.65 12.03 -31.56
C ILE A 99 6.41 12.44 -30.76
N GLU A 100 5.30 11.78 -31.04
CA GLU A 100 4.02 12.03 -30.35
C GLU A 100 3.90 11.25 -29.03
N LYS A 101 4.60 10.12 -28.92
CA LYS A 101 4.58 9.25 -27.74
C LYS A 101 5.93 9.34 -27.03
N PRO A 102 6.01 9.96 -25.84
CA PRO A 102 7.27 10.10 -25.13
C PRO A 102 7.85 8.72 -24.78
N PRO A 103 9.19 8.57 -24.78
CA PRO A 103 9.80 7.31 -24.37
C PRO A 103 9.54 6.99 -22.89
N GLN A 104 9.57 5.71 -22.53
CA GLN A 104 9.17 5.23 -21.20
C GLN A 104 10.31 4.52 -20.44
N TYR A 105 10.23 4.51 -19.11
CA TYR A 105 10.91 3.55 -18.25
C TYR A 105 9.98 2.39 -17.93
N MET A 106 10.51 1.17 -17.87
CA MET A 106 9.79 -0.02 -17.40
C MET A 106 10.43 -0.51 -16.12
N ILE A 107 9.63 -0.73 -15.09
CA ILE A 107 10.08 -1.14 -13.75
C ILE A 107 8.89 -1.77 -13.01
N SER A 108 9.12 -2.59 -11.98
CA SER A 108 8.01 -3.13 -11.18
C SER A 108 7.14 -2.04 -10.53
N ASN A 109 5.90 -2.38 -10.20
CA ASN A 109 4.99 -1.53 -9.43
C ASN A 109 5.53 -1.21 -8.04
N THR A 110 6.19 -2.17 -7.41
CA THR A 110 6.83 -2.10 -6.08
C THR A 110 8.17 -1.32 -6.08
N ARG A 111 8.36 -0.42 -7.05
CA ARG A 111 9.57 0.40 -7.19
C ARG A 111 9.74 1.38 -6.03
N HIS A 112 10.99 1.64 -5.67
CA HIS A 112 11.30 2.72 -4.73
C HIS A 112 10.85 4.09 -5.29
N TYR A 113 10.31 4.94 -4.42
CA TYR A 113 9.73 6.25 -4.77
C TYR A 113 10.71 7.19 -5.51
N SER A 114 12.02 6.92 -5.46
CA SER A 114 13.05 7.66 -6.19
C SER A 114 12.85 7.62 -7.71
N TRP A 115 12.20 6.60 -8.26
CA TRP A 115 11.96 6.47 -9.70
C TRP A 115 10.94 7.48 -10.25
N PRO A 116 9.67 7.51 -9.77
CA PRO A 116 8.72 8.53 -10.21
C PRO A 116 9.21 9.95 -9.89
N LYS A 117 9.82 10.16 -8.71
CA LYS A 117 10.45 11.44 -8.34
C LYS A 117 11.59 11.83 -9.29
N GLY A 118 12.46 10.89 -9.65
CA GLY A 118 13.57 11.11 -10.57
C GLY A 118 13.11 11.47 -11.97
N ALA A 119 12.04 10.84 -12.46
CA ALA A 119 11.41 11.19 -13.73
C ALA A 119 10.76 12.58 -13.71
N ALA A 120 10.11 12.95 -12.61
CA ALA A 120 9.57 14.30 -12.42
C ALA A 120 10.68 15.36 -12.45
N ILE A 121 11.76 15.16 -11.69
CA ILE A 121 12.93 16.07 -11.68
C ILE A 121 13.59 16.18 -13.06
N ALA A 122 13.64 15.07 -13.80
CA ALA A 122 14.24 15.03 -15.14
C ALA A 122 13.33 15.59 -16.26
N GLY A 123 12.14 16.12 -15.95
CA GLY A 123 11.20 16.62 -16.96
C GLY A 123 10.63 15.52 -17.86
N ILE A 124 10.60 14.27 -17.38
CA ILE A 124 10.01 13.12 -18.08
C ILE A 124 8.56 12.92 -17.64
N GLY A 125 8.21 13.26 -16.40
CA GLY A 125 6.90 13.00 -15.81
C GLY A 125 6.79 11.58 -15.26
N SER A 126 6.14 11.43 -14.10
CA SER A 126 6.01 10.13 -13.41
C SER A 126 5.17 9.11 -14.19
N GLU A 127 4.22 9.57 -15.01
CA GLU A 127 3.40 8.72 -15.90
C GLU A 127 4.23 7.94 -16.93
N ASN A 128 5.43 8.43 -17.26
CA ASN A 128 6.37 7.75 -18.16
C ASN A 128 7.31 6.78 -17.43
N VAL A 129 7.11 6.57 -16.13
CA VAL A 129 7.65 5.44 -15.36
C VAL A 129 6.56 4.40 -15.27
N VAL A 130 6.50 3.53 -16.26
CA VAL A 130 5.47 2.50 -16.39
C VAL A 130 5.80 1.38 -15.40
N GLY A 131 4.85 1.17 -14.50
CA GLY A 131 4.87 0.07 -13.56
C GLY A 131 4.41 -1.24 -14.24
N ILE A 132 5.10 -2.32 -13.92
CA ILE A 132 4.78 -3.69 -14.34
C ILE A 132 4.40 -4.48 -13.08
N ASN A 133 3.34 -5.28 -13.14
CA ASN A 133 2.95 -6.09 -11.99
C ASN A 133 4.06 -7.04 -11.56
N VAL A 134 3.95 -7.52 -10.32
CA VAL A 134 4.89 -8.45 -9.72
C VAL A 134 4.32 -9.87 -9.68
N ASP A 135 5.21 -10.86 -9.62
CA ASP A 135 4.85 -12.24 -9.31
C ASP A 135 4.60 -12.43 -7.79
N TYR A 136 4.30 -13.67 -7.38
CA TYR A 136 4.04 -13.99 -5.97
C TYR A 136 5.27 -13.88 -5.04
N GLY A 137 6.46 -13.64 -5.59
CA GLY A 137 7.68 -13.32 -4.86
C GLY A 137 8.02 -11.83 -4.88
N ALA A 138 7.09 -10.96 -5.30
CA ALA A 138 7.28 -9.52 -5.48
C ALA A 138 8.39 -9.16 -6.51
N ARG A 139 8.70 -10.05 -7.45
CA ARG A 139 9.65 -9.80 -8.56
C ARG A 139 8.89 -9.34 -9.79
N ILE A 140 9.50 -8.54 -10.65
CA ILE A 140 8.86 -8.07 -11.89
C ILE A 140 8.35 -9.25 -12.74
N ASN A 141 7.07 -9.21 -13.12
CA ASN A 141 6.47 -10.24 -13.95
C ASN A 141 7.04 -10.15 -15.39
N ILE A 142 7.70 -11.22 -15.82
CA ILE A 142 8.44 -11.23 -17.09
C ILE A 142 7.52 -11.32 -18.29
N GLU A 143 6.42 -12.05 -18.18
CA GLU A 143 5.40 -12.17 -19.21
C GLU A 143 4.71 -10.81 -19.46
N GLU A 144 4.40 -10.07 -18.39
CA GLU A 144 3.79 -8.74 -18.49
C GLU A 144 4.77 -7.69 -19.02
N LEU A 145 6.03 -7.72 -18.57
CA LEU A 145 7.09 -6.87 -19.14
C LEU A 145 7.24 -7.13 -20.65
N GLU A 146 7.25 -8.40 -21.07
CA GLU A 146 7.34 -8.76 -22.49
C GLU A 146 6.13 -8.22 -23.26
N LYS A 147 4.91 -8.43 -22.75
CA LYS A 147 3.68 -7.89 -23.34
C LYS A 147 3.76 -6.36 -23.50
N ARG A 148 4.24 -5.64 -22.48
CA ARG A 148 4.38 -4.18 -22.56
C ARG A 148 5.41 -3.77 -23.62
N LEU A 149 6.57 -4.44 -23.67
CA LEU A 149 7.57 -4.16 -24.71
C LEU A 149 7.08 -4.48 -26.12
N GLU A 150 6.22 -5.50 -26.29
CA GLU A 150 5.53 -5.78 -27.55
C GLU A 150 4.60 -4.62 -27.97
N GLU A 151 3.83 -4.08 -27.02
CA GLU A 151 3.00 -2.90 -27.26
C GLU A 151 3.86 -1.70 -27.68
N ASN A 152 4.97 -1.44 -26.98
CA ASN A 152 5.91 -0.37 -27.32
C ASN A 152 6.49 -0.53 -28.73
N LEU A 153 6.90 -1.75 -29.11
CA LEU A 153 7.41 -2.04 -30.46
C LEU A 153 6.34 -1.83 -31.52
N LYS A 154 5.11 -2.32 -31.30
CA LYS A 154 3.98 -2.18 -32.23
C LYS A 154 3.57 -0.72 -32.42
N ASN A 155 3.61 0.06 -31.35
CA ASN A 155 3.14 1.44 -31.31
C ASN A 155 4.23 2.49 -31.61
N GLU A 156 5.45 2.02 -31.93
CA GLU A 156 6.66 2.85 -32.11
C GLU A 156 6.91 3.81 -30.94
N GLN A 157 6.66 3.36 -29.70
CA GLN A 157 6.96 4.12 -28.48
C GLN A 157 8.27 3.64 -27.87
N ALA A 158 9.30 4.49 -27.93
CA ALA A 158 10.64 4.12 -27.50
C ALA A 158 10.74 3.86 -25.98
N VAL A 159 11.76 3.13 -25.57
CA VAL A 159 12.02 2.81 -24.16
C VAL A 159 13.39 3.35 -23.76
N TYR A 160 13.44 4.20 -22.72
CA TYR A 160 14.68 4.70 -22.14
C TYR A 160 15.48 3.55 -21.53
N ALA A 161 14.88 2.87 -20.56
CA ALA A 161 15.49 1.76 -19.87
C ALA A 161 14.44 0.81 -19.28
N VAL A 162 14.84 -0.46 -19.15
CA VAL A 162 14.21 -1.41 -18.22
C VAL A 162 15.05 -1.43 -16.95
N VAL A 163 14.39 -1.31 -15.80
CA VAL A 163 15.03 -1.36 -14.49
C VAL A 163 14.76 -2.71 -13.87
N ALA A 164 15.82 -3.41 -13.47
CA ALA A 164 15.75 -4.60 -12.63
C ALA A 164 16.13 -4.21 -11.20
N ILE A 165 15.24 -4.48 -10.25
CA ILE A 165 15.49 -4.24 -8.82
C ILE A 165 16.24 -5.44 -8.27
N ILE A 166 17.44 -5.20 -7.72
CA ILE A 166 18.26 -6.21 -7.08
C ILE A 166 18.23 -5.93 -5.59
N GLY A 167 17.22 -6.50 -4.92
CA GLY A 167 16.89 -6.25 -3.53
C GLY A 167 15.82 -5.16 -3.37
N SER A 168 14.54 -5.56 -3.47
CA SER A 168 13.41 -4.67 -3.21
C SER A 168 13.44 -4.10 -1.78
N THR A 169 12.85 -2.92 -1.58
CA THR A 169 12.93 -2.22 -0.29
C THR A 169 12.14 -2.94 0.81
N GLU A 170 11.04 -3.57 0.44
CA GLU A 170 10.07 -4.11 1.39
C GLU A 170 10.29 -5.61 1.68
N GLU A 171 10.76 -6.41 0.71
CA GLU A 171 10.92 -7.88 0.84
C GLU A 171 12.31 -8.39 0.44
N GLY A 172 13.20 -7.51 -0.03
CA GLY A 172 14.53 -7.89 -0.47
C GLY A 172 14.54 -8.78 -1.72
N SER A 173 13.48 -8.76 -2.52
CA SER A 173 13.33 -9.59 -3.73
C SER A 173 14.31 -9.20 -4.84
N VAL A 174 14.71 -10.17 -5.66
CA VAL A 174 15.61 -9.96 -6.80
C VAL A 174 14.89 -10.23 -8.12
N ASP A 175 14.80 -9.21 -8.96
CA ASP A 175 14.23 -9.33 -10.30
C ASP A 175 15.08 -10.25 -11.18
N PRO A 176 14.45 -11.04 -12.08
CA PRO A 176 15.14 -11.99 -12.96
C PRO A 176 15.90 -11.29 -14.10
N LEU A 177 17.00 -10.62 -13.74
CA LEU A 177 17.84 -9.83 -14.63
C LEU A 177 18.41 -10.65 -15.80
N GLY A 178 18.72 -11.93 -15.61
CA GLY A 178 19.13 -12.82 -16.71
C GLY A 178 18.08 -12.90 -17.81
N LYS A 179 16.80 -13.01 -17.44
CA LYS A 179 15.67 -13.01 -18.38
C LYS A 179 15.51 -11.66 -19.07
N ILE A 180 15.66 -10.54 -18.35
CA ILE A 180 15.60 -9.18 -18.92
C ILE A 180 16.73 -8.95 -19.95
N VAL A 181 17.94 -9.41 -19.67
CA VAL A 181 19.08 -9.32 -20.60
C VAL A 181 18.82 -10.13 -21.87
N ALA A 182 18.29 -11.35 -21.74
CA ALA A 182 17.90 -12.17 -22.89
C ALA A 182 16.77 -11.51 -23.70
N MET A 183 15.78 -10.92 -23.02
CA MET A 183 14.68 -10.19 -23.62
C MET A 183 15.16 -9.00 -24.44
N ARG A 184 16.08 -8.17 -23.92
CA ARG A 184 16.70 -7.06 -24.68
C ARG A 184 17.28 -7.53 -26.01
N ARG A 185 17.98 -8.68 -26.03
CA ARG A 185 18.58 -9.23 -27.26
C ARG A 185 17.50 -9.61 -28.28
N ARG A 186 16.41 -10.24 -27.84
CA ARG A 186 15.27 -10.60 -28.71
C ARG A 186 14.59 -9.37 -29.31
N PHE A 187 14.35 -8.33 -28.51
CA PHE A 187 13.75 -7.08 -29.00
C PHE A 187 14.68 -6.29 -29.93
N GLN A 188 16.00 -6.28 -29.67
CA GLN A 188 16.97 -5.64 -30.55
C GLN A 188 16.98 -6.27 -31.94
N ALA A 189 16.89 -7.60 -32.03
CA ALA A 189 16.75 -8.30 -33.31
C ALA A 189 15.49 -7.89 -34.12
N ARG A 190 14.51 -7.26 -33.45
CA ARG A 190 13.25 -6.79 -34.04
C ARG A 190 13.18 -5.26 -34.19
N GLY A 191 14.20 -4.55 -33.72
CA GLY A 191 14.33 -3.09 -33.90
C GLY A 191 14.01 -2.24 -32.67
N LEU A 192 13.74 -2.84 -31.50
CA LEU A 192 13.55 -2.11 -30.24
C LEU A 192 14.78 -2.29 -29.34
N SER A 193 15.37 -1.19 -28.87
CA SER A 193 16.53 -1.19 -27.98
C SER A 193 16.32 -0.26 -26.78
N PHE A 194 16.80 -0.69 -25.63
CA PHE A 194 16.70 0.02 -24.37
C PHE A 194 17.94 -0.22 -23.51
N ALA A 195 18.24 0.73 -22.62
CA ALA A 195 19.24 0.52 -21.59
C ALA A 195 18.71 -0.43 -20.50
N ILE A 196 19.59 -1.13 -19.81
CA ILE A 196 19.28 -1.89 -18.60
C ILE A 196 19.92 -1.18 -17.43
N HIS A 197 19.15 -0.94 -16.38
CA HIS A 197 19.64 -0.47 -15.10
C HIS A 197 19.39 -1.52 -14.03
N ALA A 198 20.42 -1.88 -13.27
CA ALA A 198 20.24 -2.64 -12.04
C ALA A 198 20.12 -1.65 -10.88
N ASP A 199 18.94 -1.54 -10.27
CA ASP A 199 18.76 -0.86 -9.01
C ASP A 199 19.20 -1.80 -7.89
N ALA A 200 20.51 -1.81 -7.62
CA ALA A 200 21.13 -2.65 -6.61
C ALA A 200 21.54 -1.83 -5.37
N ALA A 201 20.75 -0.79 -5.06
CA ALA A 201 21.02 0.08 -3.90
C ALA A 201 21.20 -0.76 -2.64
N TRP A 202 20.30 -1.73 -2.41
CA TRP A 202 20.43 -2.75 -1.36
C TRP A 202 21.32 -3.92 -1.77
N GLY A 203 20.99 -4.59 -2.89
CA GLY A 203 21.59 -5.87 -3.27
C GLY A 203 23.00 -5.83 -3.84
N GLY A 204 23.58 -4.66 -4.09
CA GLY A 204 24.85 -4.51 -4.80
C GLY A 204 26.04 -5.12 -4.06
N TYR A 205 26.09 -4.99 -2.72
CA TYR A 205 27.18 -5.57 -1.92
C TYR A 205 27.09 -7.10 -1.82
N PHE A 206 25.91 -7.71 -1.95
CA PHE A 206 25.74 -9.17 -1.94
C PHE A 206 26.45 -9.86 -3.11
N ALA A 207 26.84 -9.12 -4.16
CA ALA A 207 27.72 -9.63 -5.21
C ALA A 207 29.08 -10.11 -4.69
N SER A 208 29.55 -9.66 -3.51
CA SER A 208 30.77 -10.18 -2.90
C SER A 208 30.63 -11.62 -2.40
N MET A 209 29.41 -12.14 -2.21
CA MET A 209 29.16 -13.53 -1.82
C MET A 209 29.39 -14.51 -2.97
N LEU A 210 29.47 -14.02 -4.22
CA LEU A 210 29.74 -14.87 -5.37
C LEU A 210 31.24 -15.22 -5.47
N PRO A 211 31.59 -16.48 -5.76
CA PRO A 211 32.94 -16.84 -6.17
C PRO A 211 33.42 -15.96 -7.34
N ARG A 212 34.71 -15.59 -7.34
CA ARG A 212 35.28 -14.72 -8.39
C ARG A 212 35.17 -15.30 -9.79
N ASP A 213 35.17 -16.62 -9.90
CA ASP A 213 35.04 -17.43 -11.11
C ASP A 213 33.63 -18.02 -11.31
N TYR A 214 32.63 -17.54 -10.54
CA TYR A 214 31.26 -18.00 -10.67
C TYR A 214 30.74 -17.87 -12.10
N THR A 215 30.10 -18.94 -12.57
CA THR A 215 29.39 -19.00 -13.85
C THR A 215 28.01 -19.62 -13.65
N PRO A 216 26.94 -19.06 -14.24
CA PRO A 216 25.61 -19.66 -14.14
C PRO A 216 25.60 -21.11 -14.60
N GLY A 217 24.86 -21.97 -13.89
CA GLY A 217 24.81 -23.41 -14.17
C GLY A 217 26.05 -24.22 -13.82
N ALA A 218 27.20 -23.60 -13.47
CA ALA A 218 28.25 -24.32 -12.78
C ALA A 218 27.69 -24.63 -11.39
N GLY A 219 27.47 -25.91 -11.09
CA GLY A 219 26.83 -26.37 -9.85
C GLY A 219 27.64 -26.02 -8.61
N PHE A 220 27.64 -24.75 -8.22
CA PHE A 220 28.17 -24.25 -6.96
C PHE A 220 27.18 -24.59 -5.84
N LEU A 221 27.00 -25.90 -5.64
CA LEU A 221 26.58 -26.50 -4.38
C LEU A 221 27.79 -26.74 -3.46
N GLY A 222 29.00 -26.47 -3.96
CA GLY A 222 30.27 -26.83 -3.34
C GLY A 222 30.68 -25.84 -2.27
N SER A 223 30.75 -26.36 -1.04
CA SER A 223 31.28 -25.74 0.18
C SER A 223 30.62 -24.42 0.55
N MET A 224 29.64 -24.48 1.46
CA MET A 224 29.54 -23.47 2.51
C MET A 224 30.95 -23.30 3.08
N PRO A 225 31.56 -22.11 3.08
CA PRO A 225 32.83 -21.86 3.78
C PRO A 225 32.75 -22.12 5.30
N VAL A 226 32.69 -23.40 5.69
CA VAL A 226 32.82 -23.83 7.08
C VAL A 226 34.30 -23.83 7.47
N ASN A 227 34.97 -22.66 7.45
CA ASN A 227 36.14 -22.51 8.30
C ASN A 227 35.60 -22.40 9.73
N LEU A 228 35.47 -23.56 10.38
CA LEU A 228 35.09 -23.68 11.78
C LEU A 228 36.07 -22.84 12.62
N GLY A 229 35.66 -21.65 13.01
CA GLY A 229 36.23 -20.97 14.18
C GLY A 229 35.99 -21.81 15.45
N ASP A 230 36.57 -21.39 16.57
CA ASP A 230 36.35 -22.04 17.85
C ASP A 230 34.84 -22.18 18.18
N ALA A 231 34.48 -23.20 18.96
CA ALA A 231 33.10 -23.66 19.13
C ALA A 231 32.13 -22.66 19.81
N GLU A 232 32.62 -21.57 20.40
CA GLU A 232 31.79 -20.49 20.98
C GLU A 232 31.61 -19.36 19.95
N GLY A 233 30.37 -19.05 19.57
CA GLY A 233 30.04 -17.94 18.66
C GLY A 233 30.07 -18.27 17.17
N PHE A 234 30.12 -19.56 16.78
CA PHE A 234 30.15 -19.97 15.37
C PHE A 234 28.87 -19.61 14.60
N VAL A 235 29.00 -18.89 13.49
CA VAL A 235 27.93 -18.62 12.51
C VAL A 235 28.38 -19.15 11.13
N PRO A 236 27.65 -20.09 10.51
CA PRO A 236 27.96 -20.51 9.15
C PRO A 236 27.56 -19.44 8.15
N ASP A 237 28.29 -19.34 7.05
CA ASP A 237 27.96 -18.42 5.97
C ASP A 237 27.01 -19.08 4.96
N SER A 238 25.74 -18.68 4.99
CA SER A 238 24.77 -19.23 4.04
C SER A 238 24.97 -18.60 2.67
N SER A 239 25.10 -19.44 1.64
CA SER A 239 25.07 -18.95 0.27
C SER A 239 23.67 -18.47 -0.11
N LEU A 240 23.59 -17.49 -1.00
CA LEU A 240 22.35 -17.03 -1.62
C LEU A 240 21.58 -18.19 -2.30
N ARG A 241 20.27 -17.99 -2.52
CA ARG A 241 19.46 -18.86 -3.39
C ARG A 241 20.11 -18.98 -4.77
N THR A 242 19.95 -20.12 -5.43
CA THR A 242 20.59 -20.38 -6.73
C THR A 242 20.18 -19.34 -7.77
N GLU A 243 18.89 -19.03 -7.84
CA GLU A 243 18.32 -18.05 -8.77
C GLU A 243 18.88 -16.65 -8.50
N THR A 244 18.97 -16.27 -7.21
CA THR A 244 19.55 -15.00 -6.78
C THR A 244 21.02 -14.86 -7.18
N GLN A 245 21.81 -15.94 -7.08
CA GLN A 245 23.22 -15.92 -7.52
C GLN A 245 23.33 -15.64 -9.02
N GLU A 246 22.48 -16.28 -9.83
CA GLU A 246 22.47 -16.10 -11.28
C GLU A 246 22.12 -14.66 -11.66
N ASP A 247 21.08 -14.09 -11.06
CA ASP A 247 20.62 -12.74 -11.38
C ASP A 247 21.59 -11.64 -10.90
N ILE A 248 22.24 -11.83 -9.75
CA ILE A 248 23.34 -10.97 -9.30
C ILE A 248 24.52 -11.04 -10.28
N TRP A 249 24.88 -12.22 -10.78
CA TRP A 249 25.95 -12.36 -11.77
C TRP A 249 25.64 -11.60 -13.07
N TRP A 250 24.37 -11.57 -13.49
CA TRP A 250 23.93 -10.85 -14.68
C TRP A 250 23.99 -9.32 -14.56
N MET A 251 24.18 -8.75 -13.36
CA MET A 251 24.36 -7.29 -13.17
C MET A 251 25.46 -6.69 -14.06
N ARG A 252 26.51 -7.46 -14.37
CA ARG A 252 27.59 -7.05 -15.27
C ARG A 252 27.14 -6.72 -16.71
N GLN A 253 25.93 -7.10 -17.08
CA GLN A 253 25.33 -6.79 -18.38
C GLN A 253 24.41 -5.56 -18.37
N ALA A 254 24.08 -5.04 -17.19
CA ALA A 254 23.41 -3.75 -17.04
C ALA A 254 24.31 -2.62 -17.54
N ASP A 255 23.73 -1.60 -18.16
CA ASP A 255 24.48 -0.43 -18.65
C ASP A 255 24.88 0.48 -17.48
N SER A 256 24.12 0.44 -16.39
CA SER A 256 24.47 1.07 -15.12
C SER A 256 23.89 0.33 -13.92
N ILE A 257 24.51 0.52 -12.76
CA ILE A 257 24.14 -0.10 -11.49
C ILE A 257 24.13 0.99 -10.41
N THR A 258 23.01 1.14 -9.71
CA THR A 258 22.98 1.90 -8.44
C THR A 258 23.42 0.96 -7.33
N LEU A 259 24.26 1.41 -6.39
CA LEU A 259 24.61 0.67 -5.17
C LEU A 259 24.82 1.63 -4.01
N ASP A 260 24.44 1.24 -2.79
CA ASP A 260 24.60 2.10 -1.62
C ASP A 260 25.57 1.48 -0.59
N PRO A 261 26.81 1.98 -0.51
CA PRO A 261 27.70 1.71 0.62
C PRO A 261 27.05 1.93 2.00
N HIS A 262 26.17 2.94 2.13
CA HIS A 262 25.49 3.20 3.40
C HIS A 262 24.32 2.25 3.75
N LYS A 263 24.06 1.25 2.91
CA LYS A 263 23.11 0.16 3.17
C LYS A 263 23.89 -1.10 3.56
N ALA A 264 23.88 -2.14 2.72
CA ALA A 264 24.57 -3.41 2.94
C ALA A 264 26.12 -3.31 2.92
N GLY A 265 26.67 -2.11 2.65
CA GLY A 265 28.10 -1.85 2.76
C GLY A 265 28.57 -1.48 4.18
N TYR A 266 27.67 -1.29 5.15
CA TYR A 266 28.01 -0.91 6.54
C TYR A 266 28.80 0.40 6.68
N ILE A 267 28.68 1.31 5.70
CA ILE A 267 29.29 2.63 5.76
C ILE A 267 28.30 3.65 6.35
N PRO A 268 28.71 4.59 7.22
CA PRO A 268 27.82 5.63 7.70
C PRO A 268 27.25 6.50 6.57
N TYR A 269 26.03 6.98 6.74
CA TYR A 269 25.46 7.99 5.85
C TYR A 269 26.32 9.28 5.84
N PRO A 270 26.45 9.98 4.70
CA PRO A 270 25.96 9.62 3.37
C PRO A 270 27.01 8.91 2.51
N ALA A 271 26.64 7.82 1.85
CA ALA A 271 27.45 7.13 0.85
C ALA A 271 26.56 6.31 -0.13
N GLY A 272 26.21 6.91 -1.26
CA GLY A 272 25.58 6.25 -2.41
C GLY A 272 26.51 6.18 -3.62
N GLY A 273 26.21 5.29 -4.58
CA GLY A 273 27.07 5.00 -5.72
C GLY A 273 26.29 4.73 -7.01
N LEU A 274 26.89 5.13 -8.13
CA LEU A 274 26.40 4.82 -9.48
C LEU A 274 27.59 4.35 -10.32
N CYS A 275 27.51 3.13 -10.83
CA CYS A 275 28.50 2.55 -11.72
C CYS A 275 27.94 2.51 -13.14
N TYR A 276 28.76 2.90 -14.12
CA TYR A 276 28.47 2.72 -15.54
C TYR A 276 29.32 1.59 -16.08
N LYS A 277 28.72 0.65 -16.81
CA LYS A 277 29.47 -0.42 -17.49
C LYS A 277 30.46 0.18 -18.50
N ASP A 278 30.00 1.18 -19.23
CA ASP A 278 30.84 2.02 -20.07
C ASP A 278 30.96 3.42 -19.46
N GLY A 279 32.16 3.75 -18.98
CA GLY A 279 32.43 5.02 -18.33
C GLY A 279 32.12 6.25 -19.21
N ARG A 280 32.04 6.11 -20.54
CA ARG A 280 31.68 7.21 -21.46
C ARG A 280 30.26 7.72 -21.24
N MET A 281 29.37 6.92 -20.67
CA MET A 281 27.99 7.34 -20.34
C MET A 281 27.94 8.56 -19.42
N ARG A 282 28.97 8.77 -18.57
CA ARG A 282 29.05 9.92 -17.66
C ARG A 282 29.09 11.27 -18.38
N TYR A 283 29.53 11.32 -19.64
CA TYR A 283 29.58 12.57 -20.40
C TYR A 283 28.19 13.01 -20.87
N LEU A 284 27.22 12.10 -20.96
CA LEU A 284 25.86 12.41 -21.41
C LEU A 284 25.13 13.37 -20.48
N ILE A 285 25.52 13.45 -19.21
CA ILE A 285 24.93 14.38 -18.22
C ILE A 285 25.68 15.71 -18.15
N THR A 286 26.60 15.95 -19.08
CA THR A 286 27.38 17.18 -19.23
C THR A 286 27.18 17.77 -20.64
N TRP A 287 27.76 18.94 -20.87
CA TRP A 287 27.94 19.51 -22.21
C TRP A 287 29.29 19.12 -22.84
N THR A 288 30.04 18.22 -22.20
CA THR A 288 31.39 17.82 -22.61
C THR A 288 31.39 16.50 -23.38
N SER A 289 32.38 16.29 -24.26
CA SER A 289 32.58 15.06 -25.02
C SER A 289 33.79 14.28 -24.46
N PRO A 290 33.83 12.93 -24.55
CA PRO A 290 34.98 12.16 -24.09
C PRO A 290 36.32 12.72 -24.64
N TYR A 291 37.22 13.07 -23.73
CA TYR A 291 38.53 13.64 -24.05
C TYR A 291 39.60 12.53 -24.09
N LEU A 292 40.50 12.56 -25.08
CA LEU A 292 41.75 11.78 -25.05
C LEU A 292 42.67 12.42 -24.00
N SER A 293 42.70 11.89 -22.78
CA SER A 293 43.41 12.53 -21.67
C SER A 293 44.92 12.60 -21.91
N GLN A 294 45.47 13.81 -21.98
CA GLN A 294 46.84 14.06 -21.56
C GLN A 294 46.87 14.19 -20.02
N GLY A 295 47.93 13.70 -19.39
CA GLY A 295 48.00 13.33 -17.97
C GLY A 295 47.34 14.28 -16.96
N SER A 296 46.52 13.66 -16.08
CA SER A 296 45.98 14.13 -14.79
C SER A 296 45.47 15.59 -14.68
N THR A 297 44.13 15.75 -14.61
CA THR A 297 43.37 16.64 -13.69
C THR A 297 41.96 16.94 -14.26
N SER A 298 41.00 16.02 -14.17
CA SER A 298 39.58 16.34 -14.39
C SER A 298 38.82 16.21 -13.07
N SER A 299 38.11 17.26 -12.65
CA SER A 299 37.25 17.21 -11.45
C SER A 299 36.16 16.15 -11.63
N ILE A 300 36.11 15.16 -10.74
CA ILE A 300 35.07 14.11 -10.77
C ILE A 300 33.67 14.66 -10.45
N GLY A 301 33.59 15.83 -9.81
CA GLY A 301 32.34 16.45 -9.36
C GLY A 301 31.45 16.98 -10.47
N ILE A 302 31.90 17.04 -11.73
CA ILE A 302 31.07 17.51 -12.86
C ILE A 302 30.20 16.40 -13.48
N TYR A 303 30.46 15.13 -13.13
CA TYR A 303 29.80 13.97 -13.71
C TYR A 303 28.68 13.42 -12.83
N GLY A 304 27.83 14.30 -12.31
CA GLY A 304 26.71 13.95 -11.45
C GLY A 304 25.68 15.09 -11.33
N ALA A 305 24.62 14.83 -10.56
CA ALA A 305 23.63 15.88 -10.23
C ALA A 305 24.12 16.81 -9.11
N GLU A 306 25.00 16.30 -8.24
CA GLU A 306 25.59 17.07 -7.14
C GLU A 306 26.76 17.94 -7.61
N GLY A 307 27.08 18.99 -6.85
CA GLY A 307 28.29 19.79 -7.02
C GLY A 307 29.36 19.42 -5.98
N SER A 308 29.55 20.29 -4.98
CA SER A 308 30.42 20.01 -3.84
C SER A 308 29.96 18.76 -3.09
N LYS A 309 30.88 17.82 -2.87
CA LYS A 309 30.61 16.56 -2.18
C LYS A 309 31.75 16.16 -1.24
N PRO A 310 31.46 15.51 -0.11
CA PRO A 310 32.46 15.22 0.91
C PRO A 310 33.46 14.16 0.45
N GLY A 311 34.74 14.53 0.37
CA GLY A 311 35.83 13.57 0.16
C GLY A 311 35.92 12.51 1.27
N ALA A 312 35.45 12.85 2.48
CA ALA A 312 35.38 11.94 3.62
C ALA A 312 34.50 10.71 3.36
N SER A 313 33.37 10.86 2.67
CA SER A 313 32.52 9.71 2.30
C SER A 313 33.27 8.74 1.39
N ALA A 314 33.99 9.26 0.38
CA ALA A 314 34.80 8.44 -0.52
C ALA A 314 35.94 7.71 0.22
N VAL A 315 36.61 8.40 1.16
CA VAL A 315 37.65 7.79 2.01
C VAL A 315 37.05 6.71 2.92
N SER A 316 35.89 6.96 3.53
CA SER A 316 35.20 5.98 4.38
C SER A 316 34.85 4.70 3.61
N THR A 317 34.23 4.84 2.43
CA THR A 317 33.94 3.70 1.55
C THR A 317 35.21 2.99 1.09
N PHE A 318 36.26 3.73 0.71
CA PHE A 318 37.53 3.15 0.30
C PHE A 318 38.18 2.33 1.43
N MET A 319 38.25 2.90 2.65
CA MET A 319 38.81 2.22 3.81
C MET A 319 38.02 0.95 4.13
N SER A 320 36.69 1.02 4.15
CA SER A 320 35.84 -0.16 4.39
C SER A 320 36.09 -1.27 3.36
N ASN A 321 36.09 -0.93 2.07
CA ASN A 321 36.34 -1.88 0.99
C ASN A 321 37.75 -2.49 1.03
N LYS A 322 38.75 -1.77 1.57
CA LYS A 322 40.12 -2.26 1.72
C LYS A 322 40.34 -3.07 3.00
N CYS A 323 39.65 -2.73 4.08
CA CYS A 323 39.76 -3.41 5.36
C CYS A 323 38.96 -4.72 5.37
N ILE A 324 37.73 -4.70 4.83
CA ILE A 324 36.84 -5.87 4.83
C ILE A 324 37.14 -6.75 3.62
N GLY A 325 37.25 -6.17 2.41
CA GLY A 325 37.47 -6.90 1.16
C GLY A 325 36.18 -7.13 0.36
N LEU A 326 36.18 -6.79 -0.93
CA LEU A 326 35.02 -6.96 -1.83
C LEU A 326 35.04 -8.33 -2.52
N ASP A 327 35.09 -9.40 -1.74
CA ASP A 327 35.20 -10.81 -2.16
C ASP A 327 34.48 -11.73 -1.15
N PRO A 328 34.42 -13.04 -1.45
CA PRO A 328 33.80 -14.02 -0.55
C PRO A 328 34.41 -14.07 0.86
N GLU A 329 35.70 -13.77 1.02
CA GLU A 329 36.38 -13.83 2.32
C GLU A 329 36.15 -12.57 3.18
N GLY A 330 35.80 -11.45 2.54
CA GLY A 330 35.48 -10.18 3.19
C GLY A 330 33.98 -9.93 3.39
N TYR A 331 33.42 -9.02 2.60
CA TYR A 331 32.00 -8.69 2.65
C TYR A 331 31.11 -9.90 2.35
N GLY A 332 31.59 -10.86 1.55
CA GLY A 332 30.87 -12.10 1.29
C GLY A 332 30.63 -12.92 2.56
N ALA A 333 31.65 -13.09 3.40
CA ALA A 333 31.53 -13.76 4.68
C ALA A 333 30.61 -13.00 5.63
N LEU A 334 30.83 -11.68 5.77
CA LEU A 334 29.99 -10.80 6.61
C LEU A 334 28.51 -10.89 6.26
N LEU A 335 28.19 -10.79 4.97
CA LEU A 335 26.80 -10.88 4.48
C LEU A 335 26.27 -12.32 4.53
N GLY A 336 27.14 -13.32 4.35
CA GLY A 336 26.83 -14.75 4.50
C GLY A 336 26.33 -15.10 5.90
N GLU A 337 26.99 -14.57 6.94
CA GLU A 337 26.55 -14.71 8.33
C GLU A 337 25.18 -14.06 8.56
N ALA A 338 25.01 -12.80 8.09
CA ALA A 338 23.74 -12.10 8.19
C ALA A 338 22.61 -12.82 7.42
N THR A 339 22.91 -13.40 6.25
CA THR A 339 21.97 -14.20 5.45
C THR A 339 21.58 -15.48 6.17
N PHE A 340 22.53 -16.17 6.80
CA PHE A 340 22.21 -17.33 7.61
C PHE A 340 21.29 -16.97 8.78
N THR A 341 21.59 -15.90 9.52
CA THR A 341 20.71 -15.38 10.58
C THR A 341 19.33 -15.03 10.04
N CYS A 342 19.25 -14.41 8.86
CA CYS A 342 17.99 -14.08 8.21
C CYS A 342 17.16 -15.33 7.91
N SER A 343 17.76 -16.37 7.35
CA SER A 343 17.11 -17.65 7.08
C SER A 343 16.65 -18.35 8.36
N ARG A 344 17.44 -18.27 9.45
CA ARG A 344 17.02 -18.80 10.77
C ARG A 344 15.81 -18.07 11.33
N LEU A 345 15.76 -16.74 11.23
CA LEU A 345 14.59 -15.96 11.61
C LEU A 345 13.39 -16.28 10.71
N SER A 346 13.60 -16.45 9.40
CA SER A 346 12.53 -16.89 8.51
C SER A 346 11.96 -18.25 8.87
N ALA A 347 12.80 -19.20 9.30
CA ALA A 347 12.33 -20.50 9.77
C ALA A 347 11.40 -20.34 10.98
N GLN A 348 11.73 -19.41 11.89
CA GLN A 348 10.84 -19.05 13.00
C GLN A 348 9.52 -18.51 12.47
N TRP A 349 9.52 -17.48 11.61
CA TRP A 349 8.29 -16.92 11.05
C TRP A 349 7.43 -17.97 10.31
N ALA A 350 8.06 -18.96 9.67
CA ALA A 350 7.38 -20.02 8.93
C ALA A 350 6.71 -21.10 9.80
N ALA A 351 7.31 -21.44 10.94
CA ALA A 351 6.95 -22.63 11.69
C ALA A 351 6.70 -22.38 13.18
N MET A 352 6.75 -21.13 13.66
CA MET A 352 6.65 -20.87 15.09
C MET A 352 5.26 -21.09 15.70
N THR A 353 4.21 -21.05 14.89
CA THR A 353 2.81 -21.24 15.29
C THR A 353 2.29 -22.61 14.87
N ASP A 354 1.36 -23.14 15.64
CA ASP A 354 0.60 -24.37 15.35
C ASP A 354 -0.92 -24.11 15.55
N ASP A 355 -1.73 -25.16 15.48
CA ASP A 355 -3.19 -25.09 15.62
C ASP A 355 -3.66 -24.83 17.06
N THR A 356 -2.78 -24.95 18.05
CA THR A 356 -3.10 -24.71 19.47
C THR A 356 -2.94 -23.26 19.91
N MET A 357 -2.30 -22.42 19.09
CA MET A 357 -2.08 -21.00 19.39
C MET A 357 -3.25 -20.13 18.94
N ASP A 358 -3.53 -19.08 19.72
CA ASP A 358 -4.55 -18.06 19.42
C ASP A 358 -4.19 -17.16 18.23
N PHE A 359 -3.02 -17.33 17.63
CA PHE A 359 -2.54 -16.57 16.49
C PHE A 359 -1.71 -17.43 15.54
N VAL A 360 -1.59 -16.97 14.30
CA VAL A 360 -0.78 -17.56 13.25
C VAL A 360 0.20 -16.52 12.71
N VAL A 361 1.41 -16.95 12.37
CA VAL A 361 2.41 -16.14 11.67
C VAL A 361 2.67 -16.80 10.33
N VAL A 362 2.63 -16.01 9.25
CA VAL A 362 2.83 -16.49 7.89
C VAL A 362 3.92 -15.65 7.22
N PRO A 363 5.03 -16.26 6.76
CA PRO A 363 6.07 -15.56 6.03
C PRO A 363 5.58 -15.24 4.63
N PHE A 364 5.98 -14.09 4.10
CA PHE A 364 5.66 -13.69 2.73
C PHE A 364 6.24 -14.69 1.71
N ASN A 365 7.52 -15.03 1.85
CA ASN A 365 8.15 -16.05 1.02
C ASN A 365 7.57 -17.44 1.34
N MET A 366 6.96 -18.06 0.34
CA MET A 366 6.37 -19.40 0.44
C MET A 366 7.43 -20.47 0.75
N LEU A 367 7.03 -21.45 1.56
CA LEU A 367 7.82 -22.66 1.80
C LEU A 367 7.99 -23.47 0.51
N PRO A 368 9.04 -24.30 0.38
CA PRO A 368 9.18 -25.21 -0.76
C PRO A 368 7.96 -26.10 -1.00
N SER A 369 7.35 -26.63 0.08
CA SER A 369 6.10 -27.41 -0.02
C SER A 369 4.91 -26.61 -0.56
N GLU A 370 4.86 -25.29 -0.35
CA GLU A 370 3.80 -24.43 -0.88
C GLU A 370 3.97 -24.11 -2.37
N LEU A 371 5.20 -24.22 -2.89
CA LEU A 371 5.53 -24.01 -4.30
C LEU A 371 5.40 -25.28 -5.15
N ALA A 372 5.17 -26.44 -4.53
CA ALA A 372 5.04 -27.70 -5.23
C ALA A 372 3.70 -27.80 -5.99
N ASP A 373 3.71 -28.42 -7.17
CA ASP A 373 2.49 -28.61 -7.98
C ASP A 373 1.42 -29.44 -7.26
N ASP A 374 1.82 -30.28 -6.31
CA ASP A 374 0.99 -31.17 -5.49
C ASP A 374 0.83 -30.71 -4.03
N ALA A 375 1.05 -29.42 -3.75
CA ALA A 375 0.95 -28.86 -2.40
C ALA A 375 -0.39 -29.18 -1.72
N THR A 376 -0.33 -29.80 -0.54
CA THR A 376 -1.49 -30.02 0.36
C THR A 376 -1.25 -29.40 1.74
N PRO A 377 -2.31 -29.07 2.51
CA PRO A 377 -2.16 -28.60 3.89
C PRO A 377 -1.30 -29.54 4.76
N GLU A 378 -1.43 -30.86 4.57
CA GLU A 378 -0.66 -31.87 5.29
C GLU A 378 0.82 -31.84 4.89
N SER A 379 1.14 -31.65 3.61
CA SER A 379 2.53 -31.54 3.14
C SER A 379 3.23 -30.29 3.70
N ILE A 380 2.50 -29.18 3.77
CA ILE A 380 2.99 -27.91 4.31
C ILE A 380 3.22 -28.04 5.82
N GLU A 381 2.26 -28.62 6.54
CA GLU A 381 2.41 -28.83 7.99
C GLU A 381 3.51 -29.84 8.31
N ALA A 382 3.71 -30.87 7.49
CA ALA A 382 4.83 -31.81 7.66
C ALA A 382 6.19 -31.12 7.51
N GLU A 383 6.34 -30.18 6.57
CA GLU A 383 7.56 -29.38 6.45
C GLU A 383 7.74 -28.42 7.64
N LYS A 384 6.67 -27.73 8.07
CA LYS A 384 6.71 -26.87 9.26
C LYS A 384 7.10 -27.65 10.51
N GLN A 385 6.51 -28.82 10.73
CA GLN A 385 6.83 -29.68 11.86
C GLN A 385 8.29 -30.11 11.82
N TRP A 386 8.79 -30.49 10.65
CA TRP A 386 10.21 -30.82 10.48
C TRP A 386 11.12 -29.64 10.82
N ILE A 387 10.76 -28.41 10.43
CA ILE A 387 11.48 -27.18 10.79
C ILE A 387 11.49 -26.98 12.31
N ARG A 388 10.36 -27.19 13.01
CA ARG A 388 10.28 -27.11 14.49
C ARG A 388 11.27 -28.07 15.14
N ASP A 389 11.29 -29.31 14.66
CA ASP A 389 12.08 -30.40 15.26
C ASP A 389 13.59 -30.29 14.96
N ASN A 390 13.96 -29.75 13.80
CA ASN A 390 15.35 -29.82 13.31
C ASN A 390 16.08 -28.47 13.26
N ILE A 391 15.37 -27.33 13.23
CA ILE A 391 15.96 -26.00 13.01
C ILE A 391 15.71 -25.06 14.19
N LEU A 392 14.45 -24.86 14.62
CA LEU A 392 14.09 -23.73 15.50
C LEU A 392 14.84 -23.73 16.83
N SER A 393 15.03 -24.91 17.42
CA SER A 393 15.70 -25.10 18.71
C SER A 393 17.11 -25.67 18.60
N SER A 394 17.66 -25.77 17.39
CA SER A 394 19.00 -26.31 17.14
C SER A 394 20.09 -25.24 17.27
N SER A 395 21.27 -25.66 17.71
CA SER A 395 22.48 -24.82 17.61
C SER A 395 22.95 -24.75 16.16
N ASN A 396 23.78 -23.77 15.82
CA ASN A 396 24.35 -23.64 14.47
C ASN A 396 25.13 -24.91 14.08
N THR A 397 25.93 -25.45 15.00
CA THR A 397 26.68 -26.70 14.80
C THR A 397 25.76 -27.89 14.55
N SER A 398 24.64 -28.00 15.30
CA SER A 398 23.66 -29.07 15.08
C SER A 398 22.97 -28.96 13.73
N ILE A 399 22.65 -27.75 13.27
CA ILE A 399 22.04 -27.52 11.95
C ILE A 399 23.00 -27.94 10.84
N VAL A 400 24.27 -27.54 10.93
CA VAL A 400 25.30 -27.88 9.91
C VAL A 400 25.57 -29.38 9.88
N ALA A 401 25.60 -30.04 11.04
CA ALA A 401 25.83 -31.47 11.15
C ALA A 401 24.57 -32.33 10.85
N ASN A 402 23.41 -31.71 10.63
CA ASN A 402 22.16 -32.45 10.48
C ASN A 402 22.11 -33.17 9.13
N ALA A 403 22.14 -34.50 9.17
CA ALA A 403 22.04 -35.37 8.00
C ALA A 403 20.59 -35.83 7.71
N THR A 404 19.61 -35.49 8.55
CA THR A 404 18.20 -35.75 8.24
C THR A 404 17.74 -34.84 7.12
N THR A 405 16.74 -35.31 6.37
CA THR A 405 16.15 -34.55 5.27
C THR A 405 14.70 -34.18 5.60
N SER A 406 14.28 -33.01 5.12
CA SER A 406 12.88 -32.58 5.15
C SER A 406 12.03 -33.50 4.25
N PRO A 407 10.69 -33.44 4.35
CA PRO A 407 9.81 -34.17 3.44
C PRO A 407 10.10 -33.90 1.95
N GLY A 408 10.60 -32.70 1.62
CA GLY A 408 11.03 -32.31 0.27
C GLY A 408 12.43 -32.78 -0.14
N GLY A 409 13.14 -33.53 0.72
CA GLY A 409 14.47 -34.09 0.44
C GLY A 409 15.64 -33.14 0.72
N ASP A 410 15.41 -32.00 1.35
CA ASP A 410 16.43 -31.01 1.68
C ASP A 410 17.11 -31.30 3.03
N THR A 411 18.42 -31.10 3.13
CA THR A 411 19.08 -31.04 4.45
C THR A 411 18.66 -29.76 5.17
N ALA A 412 18.92 -29.64 6.48
CA ALA A 412 18.58 -28.43 7.23
C ALA A 412 19.20 -27.16 6.59
N LEU A 413 20.41 -27.29 6.06
CA LEU A 413 21.14 -26.19 5.44
C LEU A 413 20.64 -25.85 4.04
N SER A 414 20.31 -26.85 3.22
CA SER A 414 19.72 -26.58 1.89
C SER A 414 18.30 -26.04 2.02
N LEU A 415 17.55 -26.47 3.03
CA LEU A 415 16.23 -25.90 3.35
C LEU A 415 16.36 -24.44 3.79
N LEU A 416 17.23 -24.13 4.75
CA LEU A 416 17.44 -22.75 5.22
C LEU A 416 17.75 -21.77 4.08
N ARG A 417 18.54 -22.18 3.10
CA ARG A 417 18.82 -21.39 1.89
C ARG A 417 17.56 -21.03 1.10
N LYS A 418 16.53 -21.88 1.13
CA LYS A 418 15.24 -21.70 0.45
C LYS A 418 14.20 -20.97 1.30
N LEU A 419 14.49 -20.68 2.57
CA LEU A 419 13.58 -19.98 3.47
C LEU A 419 13.86 -18.47 3.50
N GLY A 420 12.79 -17.68 3.47
CA GLY A 420 12.84 -16.23 3.68
C GLY A 420 13.19 -15.40 2.46
N SER A 421 13.64 -14.18 2.69
CA SER A 421 13.98 -13.21 1.64
C SER A 421 15.05 -13.70 0.67
N ASP A 422 15.08 -13.15 -0.54
CA ASP A 422 16.20 -13.33 -1.47
C ASP A 422 17.46 -12.62 -0.94
N LEU A 423 17.31 -11.45 -0.31
CA LEU A 423 18.39 -10.60 0.21
C LEU A 423 18.04 -9.98 1.57
N ASN A 424 17.98 -10.79 2.62
CA ASN A 424 18.00 -10.37 4.03
C ASN A 424 16.88 -9.42 4.53
N ILE A 425 15.72 -9.37 3.87
CA ILE A 425 14.55 -8.59 4.33
C ILE A 425 13.33 -9.51 4.43
N ASN A 426 13.13 -10.11 5.60
CA ASN A 426 11.98 -10.99 5.82
C ASN A 426 10.70 -10.16 5.96
N ALA A 427 9.73 -10.38 5.07
CA ALA A 427 8.36 -9.91 5.22
C ALA A 427 7.48 -11.05 5.79
N PHE A 428 6.59 -10.73 6.72
CA PHE A 428 5.64 -11.69 7.30
C PHE A 428 4.41 -10.97 7.87
N ALA A 429 3.33 -11.70 8.03
CA ALA A 429 2.07 -11.19 8.54
C ALA A 429 1.54 -12.07 9.67
N ILE A 430 0.65 -11.49 10.47
CA ILE A 430 0.07 -12.11 11.67
C ILE A 430 -1.45 -12.07 11.53
N ASN A 431 -2.10 -13.15 11.93
CA ASN A 431 -3.54 -13.19 12.08
C ASN A 431 -3.90 -13.90 13.41
N PHE A 432 -5.13 -13.76 13.86
CA PHE A 432 -5.60 -14.34 15.12
C PHE A 432 -6.77 -15.29 14.91
N ARG A 433 -7.01 -16.14 15.91
CA ARG A 433 -8.18 -17.02 15.98
C ARG A 433 -9.25 -16.38 16.86
N ASN A 434 -10.50 -16.51 16.44
CA ASN A 434 -11.66 -16.13 17.22
C ASN A 434 -11.83 -17.08 18.43
N SER A 435 -12.76 -16.77 19.34
CA SER A 435 -13.02 -17.60 20.53
C SER A 435 -13.53 -19.01 20.23
N ASP A 436 -14.06 -19.24 19.02
CA ASP A 436 -14.47 -20.56 18.52
C ASP A 436 -13.33 -21.35 17.83
N GLY A 437 -12.12 -20.80 17.75
CA GLY A 437 -10.94 -21.40 17.12
C GLY A 437 -10.81 -21.16 15.61
N THR A 438 -11.81 -20.56 14.96
CA THR A 438 -11.73 -20.17 13.55
C THR A 438 -10.74 -19.02 13.35
N LEU A 439 -10.11 -18.93 12.17
CA LEU A 439 -9.27 -17.77 11.86
C LEU A 439 -10.13 -16.54 11.57
N ASN A 440 -9.66 -15.38 12.00
CA ASN A 440 -10.21 -14.11 11.53
C ASN A 440 -10.08 -14.00 10.01
N GLU A 441 -11.15 -13.58 9.35
CA GLU A 441 -11.22 -13.42 7.89
C GLU A 441 -11.21 -11.93 7.45
N ASP A 442 -11.24 -11.00 8.40
CA ASP A 442 -11.29 -9.54 8.16
C ASP A 442 -9.87 -8.95 8.11
N THR A 443 -9.51 -8.41 6.94
CA THR A 443 -8.22 -7.76 6.71
C THR A 443 -7.98 -6.57 7.64
N LEU A 444 -9.03 -5.78 7.96
CA LEU A 444 -8.88 -4.62 8.84
C LEU A 444 -8.54 -5.02 10.28
N GLU A 445 -9.09 -6.13 10.76
CA GLU A 445 -8.80 -6.64 12.11
C GLU A 445 -7.41 -7.31 12.18
N ALA A 446 -6.97 -7.97 11.10
CA ALA A 446 -5.59 -8.44 11.00
C ALA A 446 -4.59 -7.26 10.98
N ASN A 447 -4.88 -6.20 10.20
CA ASN A 447 -4.08 -4.98 10.18
C ASN A 447 -4.04 -4.31 11.56
N TYR A 448 -5.18 -4.27 12.25
CA TYR A 448 -5.28 -3.74 13.61
C TYR A 448 -4.35 -4.48 14.58
N LEU A 449 -4.37 -5.82 14.57
CA LEU A 449 -3.44 -6.64 15.35
C LEU A 449 -1.98 -6.31 15.03
N MET A 450 -1.62 -6.32 13.75
CA MET A 450 -0.23 -6.14 13.33
C MET A 450 0.31 -4.75 13.65
N ARG A 451 -0.51 -3.70 13.51
CA ARG A 451 -0.13 -2.33 13.89
C ARG A 451 0.21 -2.24 15.38
N ARG A 452 -0.63 -2.82 16.24
CA ARG A 452 -0.39 -2.87 17.70
C ARG A 452 0.87 -3.65 18.07
N VAL A 453 1.13 -4.76 17.38
CA VAL A 453 2.37 -5.53 17.57
C VAL A 453 3.59 -4.68 17.21
N VAL A 454 3.55 -3.92 16.11
CA VAL A 454 4.66 -3.05 15.68
C VAL A 454 4.84 -1.84 16.59
N GLU A 455 3.76 -1.26 17.12
CA GLU A 455 3.81 -0.19 18.13
C GLU A 455 4.55 -0.62 19.41
N ASN A 456 4.56 -1.91 19.74
CA ASN A 456 5.35 -2.46 20.85
C ASN A 456 6.84 -2.68 20.50
N PHE A 457 7.17 -2.71 19.21
CA PHE A 457 8.50 -3.02 18.66
C PHE A 457 9.08 -1.87 17.83
N SER A 458 8.61 -0.64 18.04
CA SER A 458 9.08 0.55 17.34
C SER A 458 8.99 1.78 18.24
N VAL A 459 9.72 2.82 17.87
CA VAL A 459 9.55 4.15 18.47
C VAL A 459 8.54 4.88 17.61
N ASP A 460 7.29 4.93 18.07
CA ASP A 460 6.17 5.53 17.34
C ASP A 460 5.84 6.93 17.88
N SER A 461 6.13 7.18 19.16
CA SER A 461 5.90 8.44 19.84
C SER A 461 7.18 9.04 20.45
N PRO A 462 7.32 10.37 20.50
CA PRO A 462 8.32 11.05 21.33
C PRO A 462 8.30 10.66 22.83
N GLY A 463 7.17 10.15 23.33
CA GLY A 463 7.03 9.66 24.70
C GLY A 463 7.58 8.25 24.92
N ASP A 464 7.90 7.52 23.85
CA ASP A 464 8.49 6.19 23.95
C ASP A 464 9.92 6.24 24.48
N LYS A 465 10.32 5.18 25.19
CA LYS A 465 11.68 5.02 25.69
C LYS A 465 12.41 3.96 24.88
N PRO A 466 13.28 4.34 23.93
CA PRO A 466 13.96 3.38 23.05
C PRO A 466 14.74 2.31 23.82
N SER A 467 15.25 2.61 25.02
CA SER A 467 15.99 1.67 25.85
C SER A 467 15.13 0.56 26.48
N GLU A 468 13.81 0.71 26.51
CA GLU A 468 12.87 -0.27 27.08
C GLU A 468 12.23 -1.16 26.00
N ILE A 469 12.46 -0.88 24.72
CA ILE A 469 11.95 -1.67 23.59
C ILE A 469 12.86 -2.88 23.38
N PRO A 470 12.36 -4.12 23.57
CA PRO A 470 13.19 -5.32 23.59
C PRO A 470 13.53 -5.88 22.21
N LEU A 471 12.78 -5.50 21.17
CA LEU A 471 12.93 -5.94 19.80
C LEU A 471 12.49 -4.79 18.88
N TYR A 472 13.21 -4.59 17.78
CA TYR A 472 12.86 -3.60 16.77
C TYR A 472 12.36 -4.29 15.51
N LEU A 473 11.14 -3.97 15.10
CA LEU A 473 10.54 -4.34 13.83
C LEU A 473 10.09 -3.09 13.10
N THR A 474 9.99 -3.22 11.78
CA THR A 474 9.37 -2.20 10.94
C THR A 474 8.15 -2.79 10.27
N SER A 475 7.38 -1.97 9.58
CA SER A 475 6.22 -2.42 8.82
C SER A 475 6.11 -1.68 7.50
N THR A 476 5.21 -2.21 6.66
CA THR A 476 4.81 -1.65 5.38
C THR A 476 3.38 -2.11 5.06
N GLU A 477 2.85 -1.68 3.92
CA GLU A 477 1.51 -2.04 3.47
C GLU A 477 1.59 -2.59 2.03
N PHE A 478 1.05 -3.80 1.83
CA PHE A 478 0.91 -4.43 0.53
C PHE A 478 -0.45 -4.06 -0.03
N SER A 479 -0.50 -2.99 -0.81
CA SER A 479 -1.73 -2.53 -1.46
C SER A 479 -2.07 -3.37 -2.69
N PRO A 480 -3.35 -3.63 -2.96
CA PRO A 480 -3.78 -4.24 -4.22
C PRO A 480 -3.33 -3.46 -5.46
N GLU A 481 -3.20 -2.13 -5.36
CA GLU A 481 -2.69 -1.29 -6.46
C GLU A 481 -1.25 -1.64 -6.85
N LEU A 482 -0.36 -1.85 -5.87
CA LEU A 482 1.06 -2.07 -6.13
C LEU A 482 1.41 -3.55 -6.27
N TYR A 483 0.75 -4.42 -5.51
CA TYR A 483 1.07 -5.85 -5.44
C TYR A 483 0.07 -6.74 -6.19
N GLY A 484 -1.14 -6.27 -6.48
CA GLY A 484 -2.16 -7.04 -7.22
C GLY A 484 -2.40 -8.43 -6.61
N GLU A 485 -2.34 -9.46 -7.46
CA GLU A 485 -2.52 -10.85 -7.06
C GLU A 485 -1.47 -11.35 -6.04
N CYS A 486 -0.30 -10.71 -5.95
CA CYS A 486 0.70 -11.03 -4.93
C CYS A 486 0.16 -10.76 -3.52
N ALA A 487 -0.49 -9.61 -3.30
CA ALA A 487 -1.13 -9.31 -2.01
C ALA A 487 -2.31 -10.25 -1.75
N GLN A 488 -3.13 -10.53 -2.77
CA GLN A 488 -4.28 -11.43 -2.62
C GLN A 488 -3.86 -12.85 -2.26
N LYS A 489 -2.79 -13.36 -2.87
CA LYS A 489 -2.24 -14.68 -2.52
C LYS A 489 -1.70 -14.70 -1.10
N PHE A 490 -1.08 -13.60 -0.64
CA PHE A 490 -0.59 -13.53 0.73
C PHE A 490 -1.73 -13.49 1.76
N LYS A 491 -2.80 -12.73 1.49
CA LYS A 491 -4.03 -12.73 2.31
C LYS A 491 -4.66 -14.12 2.40
N GLU A 492 -4.79 -14.81 1.26
CA GLU A 492 -5.32 -16.18 1.19
C GLU A 492 -4.52 -17.14 2.09
N ARG A 493 -3.18 -17.07 2.05
CA ARG A 493 -2.29 -17.88 2.91
C ARG A 493 -2.42 -17.54 4.40
N LEU A 494 -2.83 -16.32 4.72
CA LEU A 494 -3.07 -15.85 6.08
C LEU A 494 -4.48 -16.21 6.60
N GLY A 495 -5.34 -16.79 5.75
CA GLY A 495 -6.73 -17.11 6.08
C GLY A 495 -7.69 -15.92 5.94
N LEU A 496 -7.28 -14.85 5.27
CA LEU A 496 -8.11 -13.67 5.02
C LEU A 496 -8.88 -13.79 3.70
N ARG A 497 -10.02 -13.09 3.62
CA ARG A 497 -10.76 -12.95 2.36
C ARG A 497 -9.97 -12.12 1.35
N LYS A 498 -10.20 -12.40 0.07
CA LYS A 498 -9.75 -11.50 -1.00
C LYS A 498 -10.61 -10.26 -0.99
N ASP A 499 -9.98 -9.11 -0.80
CA ASP A 499 -10.62 -7.79 -0.76
C ASP A 499 -9.66 -6.71 -1.27
N GLN A 500 -10.16 -5.48 -1.43
CA GLN A 500 -9.38 -4.34 -1.90
C GLN A 500 -8.69 -3.54 -0.77
N ASN A 501 -8.73 -4.02 0.48
CA ASN A 501 -8.03 -3.35 1.57
C ASN A 501 -6.51 -3.57 1.44
N ASP A 502 -5.71 -2.64 1.93
CA ASP A 502 -4.27 -2.88 2.03
C ASP A 502 -3.98 -3.95 3.10
N LEU A 503 -2.96 -4.77 2.90
CA LEU A 503 -2.49 -5.71 3.93
C LEU A 503 -1.29 -5.10 4.64
N PHE A 504 -1.40 -4.86 5.95
CA PHE A 504 -0.26 -4.46 6.76
C PHE A 504 0.71 -5.64 6.91
N VAL A 505 2.00 -5.40 6.77
CA VAL A 505 3.03 -6.45 6.76
C VAL A 505 4.17 -6.03 7.68
N LEU A 506 4.65 -6.96 8.52
CA LEU A 506 5.82 -6.76 9.35
C LEU A 506 7.07 -7.06 8.54
N ARG A 507 8.09 -6.22 8.72
CA ARG A 507 9.37 -6.28 8.01
C ARG A 507 10.53 -6.39 8.99
N ASN A 508 11.31 -7.45 8.83
CA ASN A 508 12.52 -7.76 9.57
C ASN A 508 13.73 -7.73 8.63
N VAL A 509 14.39 -6.56 8.57
CA VAL A 509 15.67 -6.38 7.87
C VAL A 509 16.79 -6.92 8.75
N VAL A 510 17.60 -7.85 8.23
CA VAL A 510 18.64 -8.54 8.99
C VAL A 510 20.02 -8.15 8.47
N MET A 511 20.67 -7.25 9.20
CA MET A 511 22.04 -6.81 8.93
C MET A 511 23.02 -7.18 10.04
N SER A 512 22.56 -7.73 11.15
CA SER A 512 23.46 -8.06 12.25
C SER A 512 24.32 -9.27 11.88
N PRO A 513 25.66 -9.15 11.85
CA PRO A 513 26.55 -10.29 11.70
C PRO A 513 26.88 -10.93 13.06
N PHE A 514 26.43 -10.34 14.17
CA PHE A 514 26.77 -10.85 15.49
C PHE A 514 26.20 -12.26 15.69
N PRO A 515 26.93 -13.15 16.40
CA PRO A 515 26.50 -14.52 16.62
C PRO A 515 25.09 -14.61 17.20
N THR A 516 24.14 -14.97 16.35
CA THR A 516 22.77 -15.26 16.77
C THR A 516 22.71 -16.73 17.17
N GLU A 517 23.48 -17.09 18.20
CA GLU A 517 23.39 -18.41 18.81
C GLU A 517 21.95 -18.70 19.25
N LYS A 518 21.62 -19.99 19.37
CA LYS A 518 20.27 -20.49 19.65
C LYS A 518 19.55 -19.66 20.72
N ASP A 519 20.21 -19.41 21.84
CA ASP A 519 19.60 -18.78 23.01
C ASP A 519 19.13 -17.36 22.71
N PHE A 520 19.85 -16.62 21.86
CA PHE A 520 19.47 -15.27 21.47
C PHE A 520 18.27 -15.24 20.50
N ILE A 521 18.26 -16.07 19.45
CA ILE A 521 17.10 -16.13 18.53
C ILE A 521 15.85 -16.63 19.27
N ALA A 522 16.02 -17.62 20.16
CA ALA A 522 14.92 -18.14 20.97
C ALA A 522 14.37 -17.07 21.94
N GLU A 523 15.24 -16.27 22.54
CA GLU A 523 14.84 -15.13 23.39
C GLU A 523 14.06 -14.08 22.59
N LEU A 524 14.60 -13.62 21.45
CA LEU A 524 13.94 -12.64 20.59
C LEU A 524 12.56 -13.12 20.12
N THR A 525 12.47 -14.37 19.67
CA THR A 525 11.20 -14.94 19.22
C THR A 525 10.23 -15.23 20.37
N GLY A 526 10.74 -15.52 21.58
CA GLY A 526 9.95 -15.62 22.79
C GLY A 526 9.31 -14.28 23.19
N VAL A 527 10.08 -13.18 23.11
CA VAL A 527 9.57 -11.82 23.30
C VAL A 527 8.49 -11.50 22.28
N PHE A 528 8.76 -11.77 21.00
CA PHE A 528 7.80 -11.59 19.93
C PHE A 528 6.49 -12.35 20.19
N LYS A 529 6.56 -13.66 20.44
CA LYS A 529 5.39 -14.50 20.73
C LYS A 529 4.57 -13.98 21.90
N LYS A 530 5.22 -13.51 22.97
CA LYS A 530 4.54 -12.97 24.15
C LYS A 530 3.72 -11.74 23.80
N VAL A 531 4.30 -10.79 23.08
CA VAL A 531 3.59 -9.57 22.65
C VAL A 531 2.46 -9.91 21.69
N VAL A 532 2.71 -10.76 20.69
CA VAL A 532 1.66 -11.17 19.75
C VAL A 532 0.51 -11.87 20.45
N GLY A 533 0.78 -12.75 21.41
CA GLY A 533 -0.27 -13.40 22.20
C GLY A 533 -1.09 -12.41 23.04
N GLN A 534 -0.46 -11.38 23.60
CA GLN A 534 -1.15 -10.31 24.33
C GLN A 534 -2.05 -9.49 23.40
N GLU A 535 -1.52 -9.04 22.26
CA GLU A 535 -2.28 -8.22 21.31
C GLU A 535 -3.36 -9.03 20.57
N ALA A 536 -3.14 -10.33 20.30
CA ALA A 536 -4.16 -11.22 19.76
C ALA A 536 -5.35 -11.36 20.72
N LYS A 537 -5.10 -11.41 22.04
CA LYS A 537 -6.17 -11.40 23.05
C LYS A 537 -6.97 -10.09 22.99
N VAL A 538 -6.31 -8.95 22.84
CA VAL A 538 -6.97 -7.65 22.67
C VAL A 538 -7.82 -7.63 21.39
N SER A 539 -7.29 -8.10 20.27
CA SER A 539 -8.04 -8.21 19.01
C SER A 539 -9.23 -9.16 19.12
N ARG A 540 -9.13 -10.26 19.88
CA ARG A 540 -10.27 -11.13 20.18
C ARG A 540 -11.33 -10.41 21.01
N GLU A 541 -10.95 -9.80 22.13
CA GLU A 541 -11.88 -9.06 23.01
C GLU A 541 -12.60 -7.94 22.26
N ARG A 542 -11.89 -7.24 21.37
CA ARG A 542 -12.45 -6.21 20.50
C ARG A 542 -13.55 -6.72 19.57
N ASN A 543 -13.41 -7.96 19.09
CA ASN A 543 -14.28 -8.57 18.07
C ASN A 543 -15.33 -9.54 18.67
N GLU A 544 -15.27 -9.83 19.96
CA GLU A 544 -16.19 -10.74 20.63
C GLU A 544 -17.54 -10.06 20.90
N LEU A 545 -18.61 -10.62 20.34
CA LEU A 545 -19.97 -10.19 20.62
C LEU A 545 -20.38 -10.69 22.01
N THR A 546 -20.67 -9.75 22.90
CA THR A 546 -21.16 -9.97 24.25
C THR A 546 -22.39 -9.09 24.50
N LYS A 547 -22.87 -9.02 25.75
CA LYS A 547 -23.95 -8.10 26.12
C LYS A 547 -23.36 -6.76 26.54
N ASP A 548 -23.95 -5.66 26.09
CA ASP A 548 -23.54 -4.31 26.50
C ASP A 548 -24.74 -3.37 26.66
N ASN A 549 -24.49 -2.21 27.27
CA ASN A 549 -25.48 -1.14 27.32
C ASN A 549 -25.45 -0.35 26.00
N HIS A 550 -26.60 -0.14 25.40
CA HIS A 550 -26.74 0.56 24.13
C HIS A 550 -27.40 1.92 24.32
N GLU A 551 -26.97 2.89 23.53
CA GLU A 551 -27.56 4.23 23.47
C GLU A 551 -28.15 4.48 22.07
N PHE A 552 -29.35 5.06 22.05
CA PHE A 552 -30.08 5.39 20.84
C PHE A 552 -30.51 6.86 20.88
N LEU A 553 -30.41 7.57 19.76
CA LEU A 553 -31.12 8.82 19.57
C LEU A 553 -32.60 8.52 19.37
N VAL A 554 -33.48 9.28 20.02
CA VAL A 554 -34.94 9.12 19.90
C VAL A 554 -35.49 10.17 18.94
N GLN A 555 -36.19 9.72 17.91
CA GLN A 555 -36.76 10.57 16.87
C GLN A 555 -38.23 10.27 16.59
N GLY A 556 -38.94 11.25 16.03
CA GLY A 556 -40.37 11.14 15.72
C GLY A 556 -41.27 11.29 16.94
N GLU A 557 -42.56 11.51 16.70
CA GLU A 557 -43.60 11.59 17.76
C GLU A 557 -44.62 10.45 17.64
N GLU A 558 -44.94 10.07 16.41
CA GLU A 558 -45.77 8.90 16.04
C GLU A 558 -45.59 8.61 14.53
N PRO A 559 -44.92 7.50 14.16
CA PRO A 559 -44.22 6.54 15.03
C PRO A 559 -42.93 7.12 15.67
N ILE A 560 -42.35 6.38 16.62
CA ILE A 560 -41.08 6.72 17.30
C ILE A 560 -39.96 5.81 16.79
N TYR A 561 -38.78 6.39 16.58
CA TYR A 561 -37.59 5.73 16.07
C TYR A 561 -36.43 5.79 17.05
N PHE A 562 -35.71 4.69 17.19
CA PHE A 562 -34.42 4.59 17.86
C PHE A 562 -33.30 4.45 16.82
N VAL A 563 -32.40 5.43 16.78
CA VAL A 563 -31.20 5.45 15.93
C VAL A 563 -30.01 5.10 16.80
N HIS A 564 -29.40 3.94 16.58
CA HIS A 564 -28.27 3.48 17.38
C HIS A 564 -27.08 4.45 17.29
N LYS A 565 -26.31 4.61 18.37
CA LYS A 565 -25.01 5.29 18.36
C LYS A 565 -23.89 4.28 18.10
N PRO A 566 -23.38 4.16 16.86
CA PRO A 566 -22.43 3.12 16.50
C PRO A 566 -21.01 3.39 17.03
N SER A 567 -20.16 2.36 16.94
CA SER A 567 -18.70 2.48 17.03
C SER A 567 -18.05 1.55 16.00
N PHE A 568 -16.98 1.99 15.33
CA PHE A 568 -16.19 1.11 14.47
C PHE A 568 -15.28 0.14 15.26
N HIS A 569 -15.06 0.41 16.54
CA HIS A 569 -13.97 -0.20 17.31
C HIS A 569 -14.43 -1.14 18.41
N ALA A 570 -15.73 -1.22 18.69
CA ALA A 570 -16.30 -2.14 19.68
C ALA A 570 -17.34 -3.05 19.00
N ALA A 571 -17.12 -4.38 19.00
CA ALA A 571 -17.98 -5.35 18.32
C ALA A 571 -19.48 -5.18 18.63
N ASN A 572 -19.81 -4.99 19.91
CA ASN A 572 -21.20 -4.81 20.36
C ASN A 572 -21.88 -3.60 19.72
N HIS A 573 -21.10 -2.57 19.36
CA HIS A 573 -21.57 -1.31 18.81
C HIS A 573 -21.28 -1.17 17.30
N ARG A 574 -20.65 -2.18 16.68
CA ARG A 574 -20.21 -2.17 15.29
C ARG A 574 -21.35 -2.43 14.31
N ARG A 575 -22.41 -1.64 14.45
CA ARG A 575 -23.62 -1.69 13.62
C ARG A 575 -24.31 -0.33 13.55
N GLN A 576 -24.86 -0.02 12.38
CA GLN A 576 -25.79 1.07 12.19
C GLN A 576 -27.22 0.50 12.17
N ALA A 577 -28.08 0.98 13.07
CA ALA A 577 -29.43 0.45 13.21
C ALA A 577 -30.46 1.57 13.42
N ILE A 578 -31.61 1.43 12.75
CA ILE A 578 -32.77 2.30 12.85
C ILE A 578 -33.98 1.41 13.13
N LEU A 579 -34.55 1.57 14.32
CA LEU A 579 -35.62 0.72 14.85
C LEU A 579 -36.88 1.56 15.08
N GLU A 580 -38.03 1.07 14.66
CA GLU A 580 -39.33 1.61 15.05
C GLU A 580 -39.76 0.95 16.36
N VAL A 581 -40.17 1.77 17.32
CA VAL A 581 -40.49 1.31 18.68
C VAL A 581 -41.81 1.85 19.18
N ASP A 582 -42.48 1.06 20.02
CA ASP A 582 -43.61 1.51 20.81
C ASP A 582 -43.22 1.69 22.28
N LEU A 583 -43.68 2.79 22.86
CA LEU A 583 -43.46 3.15 24.25
C LEU A 583 -44.80 3.08 25.01
N PRO A 584 -44.81 2.68 26.29
CA PRO A 584 -45.98 2.77 27.16
C PRO A 584 -46.62 4.15 27.09
N SER A 585 -47.95 4.19 27.02
CA SER A 585 -48.69 5.42 26.69
C SER A 585 -48.39 6.61 27.60
N ASN A 586 -48.13 6.38 28.89
CA ASN A 586 -47.75 7.43 29.83
C ASN A 586 -46.36 8.01 29.51
N ILE A 587 -45.40 7.16 29.16
CA ILE A 587 -44.04 7.58 28.84
C ILE A 587 -44.00 8.26 27.47
N LYS A 588 -44.75 7.72 26.50
CA LYS A 588 -44.94 8.33 25.19
C LYS A 588 -45.48 9.77 25.31
N PHE A 589 -46.47 9.98 26.18
CA PHE A 589 -47.02 11.31 26.44
C PHE A 589 -45.99 12.27 27.06
N GLU A 590 -45.19 11.81 28.02
CA GLU A 590 -44.13 12.61 28.63
C GLU A 590 -43.03 12.98 27.60
N TYR A 591 -42.60 12.02 26.80
CA TYR A 591 -41.66 12.23 25.71
C TYR A 591 -42.18 13.27 24.70
N GLN A 592 -43.41 13.12 24.23
CA GLN A 592 -44.05 14.07 23.30
C GLN A 592 -44.16 15.47 23.92
N THR A 593 -44.52 15.54 25.20
CA THR A 593 -44.60 16.82 25.94
C THR A 593 -43.23 17.50 26.00
N LEU A 594 -42.17 16.75 26.33
CA LEU A 594 -40.81 17.28 26.38
C LEU A 594 -40.31 17.71 25.00
N LYS A 595 -40.57 16.91 23.96
CA LYS A 595 -40.15 17.23 22.59
C LYS A 595 -40.87 18.47 22.06
N SER A 596 -42.15 18.64 22.39
CA SER A 596 -42.90 19.85 22.05
C SER A 596 -42.41 21.10 22.79
N GLN A 597 -42.00 20.96 24.06
CA GLN A 597 -41.47 22.08 24.86
C GLN A 597 -40.03 22.46 24.48
N TYR A 598 -39.21 21.49 24.12
CA TYR A 598 -37.79 21.64 23.81
C TYR A 598 -37.46 20.94 22.48
N PRO A 599 -37.86 21.51 21.34
CA PRO A 599 -37.75 20.84 20.05
C PRO A 599 -36.29 20.66 19.60
N ASP A 600 -35.39 21.51 20.07
CA ASP A 600 -33.92 21.45 19.89
C ASP A 600 -33.24 20.39 20.77
N GLU A 601 -33.92 19.88 21.79
CA GLU A 601 -33.33 18.92 22.72
C GLU A 601 -33.10 17.56 22.04
N ILE A 602 -31.89 17.04 22.21
CA ILE A 602 -31.52 15.67 21.83
C ILE A 602 -31.91 14.76 22.99
N ILE A 603 -32.89 13.89 22.75
CA ILE A 603 -33.32 12.88 23.70
C ILE A 603 -32.68 11.55 23.29
N THR A 604 -32.06 10.86 24.24
CA THR A 604 -31.48 9.54 24.03
C THR A 604 -32.20 8.48 24.86
N PHE A 605 -32.19 7.24 24.39
CA PHE A 605 -32.61 6.08 25.15
C PHE A 605 -31.38 5.26 25.50
N ILE A 606 -31.18 4.97 26.78
CA ILE A 606 -30.05 4.18 27.28
C ILE A 606 -30.60 2.92 27.93
N THR A 607 -30.16 1.74 27.49
CA THR A 607 -30.58 0.49 28.12
C THR A 607 -30.12 0.45 29.57
N ASN A 608 -30.98 -0.05 30.47
CA ASN A 608 -30.67 -0.11 31.90
C ASN A 608 -29.92 -1.38 32.31
N GLN A 609 -29.74 -2.30 31.36
CA GLN A 609 -29.01 -3.55 31.51
C GLN A 609 -28.33 -3.89 30.19
N ALA A 610 -27.26 -4.66 30.30
CA ALA A 610 -26.52 -5.14 29.16
C ALA A 610 -27.37 -6.15 28.36
N VAL A 611 -27.49 -5.93 27.05
CA VAL A 611 -28.28 -6.78 26.13
C VAL A 611 -27.44 -7.20 24.93
N ASP A 612 -27.80 -8.34 24.34
CA ASP A 612 -27.33 -8.69 23.00
C ASP A 612 -28.29 -8.03 22.00
N LEU A 613 -27.87 -6.91 21.43
CA LEU A 613 -28.72 -6.16 20.53
C LEU A 613 -29.06 -6.95 19.25
N THR A 614 -28.20 -7.86 18.79
CA THR A 614 -28.48 -8.70 17.63
C THR A 614 -29.65 -9.62 17.91
N GLN A 615 -29.63 -10.28 19.07
CA GLN A 615 -30.72 -11.14 19.50
C GLN A 615 -32.03 -10.34 19.64
N VAL A 616 -31.98 -9.20 20.32
CA VAL A 616 -33.18 -8.39 20.57
C VAL A 616 -33.82 -7.88 19.27
N ILE A 617 -33.02 -7.42 18.31
CA ILE A 617 -33.52 -6.97 16.99
C ILE A 617 -34.14 -8.13 16.22
N ASN A 618 -33.46 -9.29 16.16
CA ASN A 618 -33.93 -10.44 15.40
C ASN A 618 -35.22 -11.06 15.96
N GLU A 619 -35.39 -11.03 17.28
CA GLU A 619 -36.58 -11.54 17.96
C GLU A 619 -37.73 -10.51 18.02
N SER A 620 -37.53 -9.28 17.50
CA SER A 620 -38.46 -8.15 17.69
C SER A 620 -38.81 -7.96 19.18
N GLY A 621 -37.78 -8.02 20.02
CA GLY A 621 -37.89 -8.01 21.47
C GLY A 621 -38.15 -6.63 22.07
N GLU A 622 -38.03 -6.56 23.40
CA GLU A 622 -38.19 -5.32 24.17
C GLU A 622 -36.84 -4.87 24.75
N LEU A 623 -36.54 -3.58 24.60
CA LEU A 623 -35.41 -2.91 25.22
C LEU A 623 -35.90 -2.21 26.49
N ASN A 624 -35.30 -2.50 27.64
CA ASN A 624 -35.62 -1.80 28.88
C ASN A 624 -34.55 -0.74 29.17
N GLY A 625 -34.97 0.49 29.47
CA GLY A 625 -34.03 1.60 29.59
C GLY A 625 -34.64 2.90 30.09
N TYR A 626 -33.85 3.97 30.01
CA TYR A 626 -34.27 5.31 30.40
C TYR A 626 -34.24 6.21 29.18
N LEU A 627 -35.25 7.06 29.03
CA LEU A 627 -35.13 8.23 28.18
C LEU A 627 -34.34 9.29 28.95
N TYR A 628 -33.37 9.92 28.31
CA TYR A 628 -32.46 10.89 28.90
C TYR A 628 -32.48 12.19 28.09
N SER A 629 -32.64 13.31 28.78
CA SER A 629 -32.46 14.65 28.23
C SER A 629 -31.25 15.29 28.91
N GLY A 630 -30.39 15.96 28.15
CA GLY A 630 -29.27 16.73 28.69
C GLY A 630 -29.71 17.86 29.62
N ARG A 631 -30.94 18.37 29.46
CA ARG A 631 -31.54 19.41 30.31
C ARG A 631 -32.14 18.86 31.61
N THR A 632 -32.96 17.82 31.54
CA THR A 632 -33.74 17.34 32.69
C THR A 632 -33.19 16.08 33.34
N GLY A 633 -32.17 15.45 32.74
CA GLY A 633 -31.69 14.13 33.14
C GLY A 633 -32.66 13.01 32.73
N PRO A 634 -32.66 11.86 33.44
CA PRO A 634 -33.48 10.72 33.09
C PRO A 634 -34.98 10.96 33.36
N ILE A 635 -35.82 10.61 32.39
CA ILE A 635 -37.26 10.51 32.52
C ILE A 635 -37.53 9.17 33.22
N LEU A 636 -37.89 9.23 34.51
CA LEU A 636 -38.13 8.06 35.35
C LEU A 636 -39.62 7.66 35.35
N PRO A 637 -39.96 6.35 35.45
CA PRO A 637 -39.07 5.20 35.68
C PRO A 637 -38.50 4.57 34.39
N ALA A 638 -37.64 3.56 34.56
CA ALA A 638 -37.18 2.72 33.44
C ALA A 638 -38.38 2.15 32.67
N THR A 639 -38.31 2.21 31.35
CA THR A 639 -39.43 1.98 30.44
C THR A 639 -39.09 0.87 29.44
N PRO A 640 -39.99 -0.11 29.22
CA PRO A 640 -39.88 -1.04 28.11
C PRO A 640 -40.17 -0.33 26.78
N ALA A 641 -39.30 -0.47 25.80
CA ALA A 641 -39.49 -0.03 24.42
C ALA A 641 -39.58 -1.28 23.54
N LYS A 642 -40.76 -1.54 22.97
CA LYS A 642 -41.00 -2.71 22.14
C LYS A 642 -40.64 -2.42 20.69
N ILE A 643 -39.77 -3.23 20.09
CA ILE A 643 -39.45 -3.09 18.66
C ILE A 643 -40.66 -3.53 17.84
N THR A 644 -41.20 -2.62 17.03
CA THR A 644 -42.35 -2.85 16.15
C THR A 644 -41.97 -2.92 14.68
N GLY A 645 -40.79 -2.40 14.31
CA GLY A 645 -40.26 -2.46 12.96
C GLY A 645 -38.74 -2.29 12.91
N LYS A 646 -38.12 -2.91 11.91
CA LYS A 646 -36.69 -2.77 11.61
C LYS A 646 -36.55 -2.05 10.27
N TRP A 647 -36.05 -0.82 10.31
CA TRP A 647 -35.76 -0.03 9.10
C TRP A 647 -34.36 -0.32 8.59
N LEU A 648 -33.38 -0.28 9.49
CA LEU A 648 -31.99 -0.56 9.14
C LEU A 648 -31.35 -1.41 10.23
N ASP A 649 -30.54 -2.37 9.79
CA ASP A 649 -29.61 -3.11 10.62
C ASP A 649 -28.44 -3.56 9.75
N ARG A 650 -27.38 -2.77 9.75
CA ARG A 650 -26.20 -2.93 8.90
C ARG A 650 -24.95 -3.06 9.76
N PRO A 651 -24.16 -4.13 9.63
CA PRO A 651 -22.87 -4.25 10.30
C PRO A 651 -21.89 -3.18 9.81
N LEU A 652 -20.94 -2.81 10.67
CA LEU A 652 -19.85 -1.89 10.34
C LEU A 652 -18.46 -2.57 10.45
N ALA A 653 -18.44 -3.90 10.31
CA ALA A 653 -17.21 -4.70 10.21
C ALA A 653 -16.57 -4.53 8.82
N GLY A 654 -15.29 -4.92 8.66
CA GLY A 654 -14.52 -4.67 7.45
C GLY A 654 -15.19 -5.10 6.15
N PRO A 655 -15.77 -6.32 6.02
CA PRO A 655 -16.51 -6.74 4.83
C PRO A 655 -17.74 -5.86 4.50
N SER A 656 -18.26 -5.16 5.50
CA SER A 656 -19.39 -4.24 5.38
C SER A 656 -18.96 -2.79 5.21
N LEU A 657 -17.66 -2.51 5.10
CA LEU A 657 -17.15 -1.20 4.75
C LEU A 657 -16.61 -1.21 3.32
N ALA A 658 -16.77 -0.09 2.64
CA ALA A 658 -16.16 0.17 1.33
C ALA A 658 -14.70 0.58 1.51
N THR A 659 -13.90 0.37 0.47
CA THR A 659 -12.50 0.81 0.47
C THR A 659 -12.35 2.28 0.11
N GLU A 660 -13.40 2.91 -0.41
CA GLU A 660 -13.46 4.32 -0.78
C GLU A 660 -14.62 5.03 -0.09
N TYR A 661 -14.56 6.35 0.01
CA TYR A 661 -15.71 7.14 0.45
C TYR A 661 -16.59 7.48 -0.75
N PRO A 662 -17.89 7.75 -0.56
CA PRO A 662 -18.72 8.37 -1.59
C PRO A 662 -18.07 9.64 -2.16
N SER A 663 -17.71 9.58 -3.43
CA SER A 663 -16.96 10.61 -4.15
C SER A 663 -17.91 11.61 -4.82
N THR A 664 -19.11 11.16 -5.21
CA THR A 664 -20.02 12.03 -5.95
C THR A 664 -21.01 12.78 -5.08
N ARG A 665 -21.53 12.20 -4.00
CA ARG A 665 -22.56 12.80 -3.14
C ARG A 665 -22.50 12.16 -1.76
N MET A 666 -22.97 12.85 -0.72
CA MET A 666 -23.07 12.29 0.62
C MET A 666 -24.41 11.57 0.81
N PRO A 667 -24.42 10.25 1.08
CA PRO A 667 -25.63 9.44 1.21
C PRO A 667 -26.21 9.43 2.64
N PHE A 668 -27.54 9.46 2.74
CA PHE A 668 -28.31 9.36 3.98
C PHE A 668 -29.44 8.35 3.81
N TYR A 669 -29.76 7.62 4.87
CA TYR A 669 -31.00 6.87 4.96
C TYR A 669 -32.15 7.81 5.32
N LEU A 670 -33.19 7.84 4.49
CA LEU A 670 -34.44 8.59 4.70
C LEU A 670 -35.54 7.62 5.16
N TYR A 671 -36.11 7.90 6.32
CA TYR A 671 -37.16 7.08 6.94
C TYR A 671 -38.24 7.95 7.56
N GLY A 672 -39.43 7.38 7.76
CA GLY A 672 -40.63 8.12 8.15
C GLY A 672 -41.77 7.99 7.15
N ASP A 673 -42.76 8.87 7.30
CA ASP A 673 -43.96 8.91 6.46
C ASP A 673 -43.78 9.89 5.29
N LEU A 674 -43.68 9.35 4.06
CA LEU A 674 -43.54 10.14 2.83
C LEU A 674 -44.87 10.70 2.31
N ASP A 675 -46.02 10.13 2.70
CA ASP A 675 -47.33 10.57 2.19
C ASP A 675 -47.66 12.01 2.64
N GLY A 676 -46.96 12.52 3.66
CA GLY A 676 -47.02 13.91 4.10
C GLY A 676 -46.24 14.93 3.27
N ALA A 677 -45.32 14.51 2.37
CA ALA A 677 -44.41 15.38 1.62
C ALA A 677 -45.04 16.08 0.39
N SER A 678 -46.36 16.29 0.41
CA SER A 678 -47.09 16.92 -0.70
C SER A 678 -46.93 18.45 -0.72
N SER A 679 -46.88 19.01 -1.93
CA SER A 679 -46.58 20.42 -2.19
C SER A 679 -47.42 21.38 -1.36
N GLY A 680 -46.80 22.09 -0.41
CA GLY A 680 -47.37 23.27 0.24
C GLY A 680 -48.06 23.07 1.59
N SER A 681 -47.95 21.91 2.25
CA SER A 681 -48.44 21.73 3.63
C SER A 681 -47.38 22.11 4.66
N SER A 682 -47.64 23.13 5.49
CA SER A 682 -46.78 23.58 6.59
C SER A 682 -46.88 22.71 7.86
N SER A 683 -47.27 21.43 7.73
CA SER A 683 -47.27 20.49 8.85
C SER A 683 -45.90 19.84 8.93
N SER A 684 -45.19 20.01 10.06
CA SER A 684 -43.90 19.39 10.39
C SER A 684 -43.75 18.02 9.74
N SER A 685 -42.84 17.90 8.77
CA SER A 685 -42.57 16.66 8.07
C SER A 685 -42.14 15.57 9.07
N LYS A 686 -42.72 14.37 8.91
CA LYS A 686 -42.40 13.19 9.73
C LYS A 686 -41.20 12.40 9.20
N LEU A 687 -40.32 13.08 8.46
CA LEU A 687 -39.19 12.47 7.78
C LEU A 687 -37.90 12.73 8.54
N HIS A 688 -37.05 11.72 8.57
CA HIS A 688 -35.83 11.69 9.35
C HIS A 688 -34.69 11.20 8.49
N ILE A 689 -33.47 11.66 8.77
CA ILE A 689 -32.27 11.20 8.07
C ILE A 689 -31.16 10.77 9.03
N ASP A 690 -30.41 9.76 8.62
CA ASP A 690 -29.17 9.31 9.27
C ASP A 690 -28.10 9.02 8.22
N HIS A 691 -26.90 9.55 8.41
CA HIS A 691 -25.79 9.44 7.46
C HIS A 691 -25.36 7.99 7.24
N ALA A 692 -25.24 7.53 5.99
CA ALA A 692 -24.87 6.16 5.71
C ALA A 692 -23.36 5.92 5.92
N LEU A 693 -23.00 5.10 6.91
CA LEU A 693 -21.61 4.88 7.33
C LEU A 693 -20.95 3.80 6.47
N LEU A 694 -20.46 4.17 5.29
CA LEU A 694 -19.87 3.22 4.34
C LEU A 694 -18.39 2.93 4.56
N ARG A 695 -17.62 3.82 5.20
CA ARG A 695 -16.17 3.65 5.43
C ARG A 695 -15.78 4.18 6.81
N SER A 696 -14.70 3.64 7.39
CA SER A 696 -14.12 4.09 8.68
C SER A 696 -12.73 4.72 8.47
N PRO A 697 -12.37 5.79 9.21
CA PRO A 697 -13.18 6.54 10.17
C PRO A 697 -14.33 7.31 9.50
N ASN A 698 -15.31 7.79 10.27
CA ASN A 698 -16.43 8.58 9.73
C ASN A 698 -17.10 9.48 10.78
N ILE A 699 -18.20 10.12 10.44
CA ILE A 699 -19.01 10.99 11.28
C ILE A 699 -20.47 10.53 11.25
N GLN A 700 -21.11 10.42 12.42
CA GLN A 700 -22.56 10.24 12.48
C GLN A 700 -23.22 11.62 12.37
N LEU A 701 -24.06 11.78 11.34
CA LEU A 701 -24.86 12.98 11.11
C LEU A 701 -26.32 12.56 11.05
N THR A 702 -27.12 13.01 12.00
CA THR A 702 -28.52 12.60 12.12
C THR A 702 -29.39 13.84 12.29
N ALA A 703 -30.53 13.90 11.59
CA ALA A 703 -31.47 15.03 11.71
C ALA A 703 -32.92 14.55 11.73
N PRO A 704 -33.70 14.90 12.76
CA PRO A 704 -35.12 14.60 12.81
C PRO A 704 -35.95 15.67 12.09
N GLY A 705 -37.11 15.28 11.53
CA GLY A 705 -38.14 16.20 11.05
C GLY A 705 -37.68 17.12 9.91
N VAL A 706 -36.94 16.59 8.93
CA VAL A 706 -36.37 17.37 7.82
C VAL A 706 -37.45 17.87 6.87
N ASP A 707 -37.47 19.16 6.55
CA ASP A 707 -38.44 19.74 5.63
C ASP A 707 -38.00 19.45 4.18
N LEU A 708 -38.64 18.44 3.59
CA LEU A 708 -38.34 17.94 2.25
C LEU A 708 -39.42 18.40 1.26
N SER A 709 -39.00 19.16 0.25
CA SER A 709 -39.87 19.69 -0.80
C SER A 709 -39.42 19.20 -2.18
N PHE A 710 -40.27 18.45 -2.88
CA PHE A 710 -39.98 17.97 -4.23
C PHE A 710 -40.32 18.99 -5.31
N SER A 711 -39.51 19.04 -6.36
CA SER A 711 -39.72 19.89 -7.55
C SER A 711 -40.88 19.40 -8.43
N SER A 712 -41.30 18.15 -8.26
CA SER A 712 -42.42 17.50 -8.93
C SER A 712 -43.00 16.44 -8.00
N PRO A 713 -44.27 16.01 -8.17
CA PRO A 713 -44.84 14.97 -7.33
C PRO A 713 -43.93 13.73 -7.28
N PRO A 714 -43.55 13.25 -6.09
CA PRO A 714 -42.66 12.09 -5.98
C PRO A 714 -43.36 10.85 -6.57
N ARG A 715 -42.56 9.96 -7.16
CA ARG A 715 -43.05 8.67 -7.67
C ARG A 715 -43.57 7.84 -6.49
N GLN A 716 -44.66 7.10 -6.70
CA GLN A 716 -45.06 6.07 -5.75
C GLN A 716 -43.95 5.01 -5.63
N VAL A 717 -43.50 4.82 -4.40
CA VAL A 717 -42.51 3.82 -4.04
C VAL A 717 -43.18 2.44 -4.13
N ARG A 718 -42.42 1.41 -4.55
CA ARG A 718 -42.92 0.02 -4.63
C ARG A 718 -43.36 -0.46 -3.23
N GLU A 719 -44.37 -1.35 -3.13
CA GLU A 719 -45.13 -1.68 -1.89
C GLU A 719 -44.33 -1.94 -0.57
N ASN A 720 -43.02 -2.22 -0.63
CA ASN A 720 -42.14 -2.37 0.53
C ASN A 720 -41.43 -1.08 0.99
N GLY A 721 -41.55 0.01 0.23
CA GLY A 721 -41.09 1.33 0.59
C GLY A 721 -42.28 2.21 0.93
N THR A 722 -42.34 2.59 2.21
CA THR A 722 -43.12 3.71 2.75
C THR A 722 -44.65 3.65 2.70
N SER A 723 -45.30 2.50 2.48
CA SER A 723 -46.77 2.40 2.67
C SER A 723 -47.16 2.08 4.12
N SER A 724 -48.15 2.83 4.64
CA SER A 724 -48.71 2.75 6.00
C SER A 724 -49.60 1.51 6.23
N GLY A 725 -49.22 0.34 5.71
CA GLY A 725 -49.91 -0.92 5.96
C GLY A 725 -49.65 -1.39 7.39
N SER A 726 -50.72 -1.65 8.15
CA SER A 726 -50.71 -2.12 9.55
C SER A 726 -50.20 -3.56 9.74
N GLY A 727 -49.28 -4.02 8.91
CA GLY A 727 -48.63 -5.32 9.00
C GLY A 727 -47.23 -5.19 9.60
N SER A 728 -46.91 -6.01 10.60
CA SER A 728 -45.54 -6.20 11.07
C SER A 728 -44.68 -6.77 9.95
N GLY A 729 -43.81 -5.96 9.35
CA GLY A 729 -42.90 -6.37 8.28
C GLY A 729 -41.70 -5.43 8.19
N ASN A 730 -40.57 -5.94 7.68
CA ASN A 730 -39.36 -5.14 7.42
C ASN A 730 -39.71 -3.98 6.49
N ARG A 731 -39.35 -2.75 6.89
CA ARG A 731 -39.49 -1.54 6.07
C ARG A 731 -38.10 -1.17 5.56
N THR A 732 -37.98 -0.74 4.31
CA THR A 732 -36.69 -0.31 3.75
C THR A 732 -36.63 1.22 3.73
N PRO A 733 -35.61 1.88 4.32
CA PRO A 733 -35.41 3.31 4.16
C PRO A 733 -35.14 3.64 2.70
N LEU A 734 -35.54 4.84 2.27
CA LEU A 734 -35.10 5.38 1.00
C LEU A 734 -33.67 5.90 1.13
N LEU A 735 -32.99 6.05 0.01
CA LEU A 735 -31.68 6.67 -0.07
C LEU A 735 -31.84 8.14 -0.45
N LEU A 736 -31.38 9.05 0.40
CA LEU A 736 -31.32 10.49 0.13
C LEU A 736 -29.87 10.89 -0.07
N PHE A 737 -29.57 11.55 -1.18
CA PHE A 737 -28.26 12.15 -1.39
C PHE A 737 -28.33 13.66 -1.19
N LEU A 738 -27.32 14.21 -0.54
CA LEU A 738 -27.00 15.64 -0.63
C LEU A 738 -26.21 15.86 -1.93
N ASP A 739 -26.87 16.39 -2.96
CA ASP A 739 -26.33 16.37 -4.33
C ASP A 739 -25.04 17.20 -4.50
N ASP A 740 -24.84 18.19 -3.64
CA ASP A 740 -23.71 19.12 -3.70
C ASP A 740 -22.69 18.93 -2.56
N VAL A 741 -22.88 17.93 -1.69
CA VAL A 741 -21.94 17.61 -0.61
C VAL A 741 -21.12 16.39 -1.00
N ARG A 742 -19.79 16.52 -1.01
CA ARG A 742 -18.85 15.45 -1.39
C ARG A 742 -18.19 14.90 -0.13
N GLU A 743 -18.65 13.73 0.35
CA GLU A 743 -18.15 13.14 1.60
C GLU A 743 -16.64 12.94 1.55
N GLU A 744 -16.12 12.32 0.48
CA GLU A 744 -14.69 12.05 0.31
C GLU A 744 -13.81 13.29 0.56
N THR A 745 -14.24 14.47 0.11
CA THR A 745 -13.46 15.71 0.23
C THR A 745 -13.36 16.26 1.65
N MET A 746 -14.19 15.76 2.57
CA MET A 746 -14.27 16.19 3.96
C MET A 746 -13.63 15.19 4.93
N GLN A 747 -13.19 14.03 4.44
CA GLN A 747 -12.64 12.95 5.25
C GLN A 747 -11.11 13.06 5.39
N PRO A 748 -10.54 12.67 6.54
CA PRO A 748 -11.24 12.45 7.80
C PRO A 748 -11.73 13.78 8.41
N PHE A 749 -12.92 13.77 9.02
CA PHE A 749 -13.41 14.91 9.80
C PHE A 749 -12.53 15.15 11.06
N PRO A 750 -12.48 16.38 11.60
CA PRO A 750 -11.91 16.63 12.93
C PRO A 750 -12.43 15.66 14.00
N ASP A 751 -11.53 15.14 14.82
CA ASP A 751 -11.75 14.04 15.78
C ASP A 751 -12.54 14.44 17.04
N LYS A 752 -12.83 15.74 17.21
CA LYS A 752 -13.57 16.29 18.35
C LYS A 752 -14.82 17.03 17.91
N ASN A 753 -15.95 16.67 18.53
CA ASN A 753 -17.23 17.34 18.31
C ASN A 753 -17.17 18.83 18.64
N ALA A 754 -16.41 19.22 19.67
CA ALA A 754 -16.19 20.62 20.03
C ALA A 754 -15.48 21.42 18.93
N THR A 755 -14.52 20.81 18.22
CA THR A 755 -13.83 21.44 17.10
C THR A 755 -14.81 21.70 15.97
N LEU A 756 -15.62 20.70 15.60
CA LEU A 756 -16.66 20.84 14.58
C LEU A 756 -17.66 21.95 14.95
N ALA A 757 -18.14 21.97 16.19
CA ALA A 757 -19.07 22.98 16.69
C ALA A 757 -18.49 24.41 16.67
N SER A 758 -17.16 24.56 16.74
CA SER A 758 -16.48 25.85 16.65
C SER A 758 -16.31 26.38 15.22
N LEU A 759 -16.52 25.54 14.21
CA LEU A 759 -16.39 25.95 12.81
C LEU A 759 -17.56 26.86 12.41
N PRO A 760 -17.31 28.09 11.93
CA PRO A 760 -18.37 29.07 11.65
C PRO A 760 -19.34 28.62 10.55
N ASN A 761 -18.93 27.68 9.70
CA ASN A 761 -19.70 27.22 8.53
C ASN A 761 -19.81 25.69 8.46
N PHE A 762 -19.82 24.97 9.61
CA PHE A 762 -20.03 23.51 9.58
C PHE A 762 -21.34 23.19 8.86
N PHE A 763 -21.27 22.42 7.78
CA PHE A 763 -22.35 22.35 6.79
C PHE A 763 -23.64 21.73 7.37
N PHE A 764 -23.52 20.73 8.23
CA PHE A 764 -24.65 19.99 8.78
C PHE A 764 -25.12 20.61 10.10
N ARG A 765 -25.96 21.65 10.00
CA ARG A 765 -26.49 22.42 11.13
C ARG A 765 -27.95 22.80 10.93
N GLU A 766 -28.65 23.15 12.01
CA GLU A 766 -30.03 23.61 11.96
C GLU A 766 -30.20 24.76 10.94
N GLY A 767 -31.26 24.68 10.13
CA GLY A 767 -31.59 25.65 9.11
C GLY A 767 -30.77 25.56 7.83
N ALA A 768 -29.78 24.67 7.74
CA ALA A 768 -29.05 24.42 6.50
C ALA A 768 -29.98 23.81 5.44
N GLU A 769 -29.82 24.27 4.20
CA GLU A 769 -30.62 23.86 3.05
C GLU A 769 -29.73 23.16 2.02
N PHE A 770 -30.23 22.06 1.47
CA PHE A 770 -29.50 21.21 0.52
C PHE A 770 -30.36 20.90 -0.70
N ALA A 771 -29.75 20.87 -1.89
CA ALA A 771 -30.31 20.17 -3.03
C ALA A 771 -30.20 18.66 -2.78
N VAL A 772 -31.29 17.94 -2.99
CA VAL A 772 -31.36 16.51 -2.69
C VAL A 772 -32.02 15.71 -3.80
N SER A 773 -31.60 14.45 -3.90
CA SER A 773 -32.24 13.42 -4.71
C SER A 773 -32.56 12.21 -3.85
N VAL A 774 -33.78 11.67 -4.01
CA VAL A 774 -34.29 10.54 -3.23
C VAL A 774 -34.54 9.35 -4.15
N TRP A 775 -34.07 8.18 -3.73
CA TRP A 775 -34.01 6.95 -4.53
C TRP A 775 -34.48 5.74 -3.72
N GLU A 776 -35.04 4.75 -4.41
CA GLU A 776 -35.12 3.39 -3.87
C GLU A 776 -33.70 2.79 -3.84
N ASP A 777 -33.34 2.10 -2.75
CA ASP A 777 -32.03 1.46 -2.64
C ASP A 777 -31.94 0.23 -3.58
N PRO A 778 -31.08 0.26 -4.62
CA PRO A 778 -30.98 -0.82 -5.61
C PRO A 778 -30.48 -2.14 -5.01
N VAL A 779 -29.80 -2.07 -3.87
CA VAL A 779 -29.15 -3.21 -3.20
C VAL A 779 -29.57 -3.31 -1.74
N ALA A 780 -30.83 -2.96 -1.46
CA ALA A 780 -31.42 -3.05 -0.13
C ALA A 780 -31.13 -4.40 0.54
N GLY A 781 -30.52 -4.37 1.73
CA GLY A 781 -30.14 -5.56 2.49
C GLY A 781 -28.77 -6.16 2.13
N CYS A 782 -28.07 -5.64 1.11
CA CYS A 782 -26.68 -5.98 0.86
C CYS A 782 -25.80 -5.52 2.03
N GLN A 783 -24.94 -6.41 2.50
CA GLN A 783 -24.00 -6.12 3.59
C GLN A 783 -22.56 -5.96 3.12
N ASP A 784 -22.27 -6.10 1.83
CA ASP A 784 -20.95 -5.85 1.25
C ASP A 784 -20.80 -4.34 1.01
N GLY A 785 -19.89 -3.69 1.72
CA GLY A 785 -19.75 -2.23 1.67
C GLY A 785 -19.33 -1.71 0.30
N GLN A 786 -18.48 -2.45 -0.40
CA GLN A 786 -17.98 -2.06 -1.72
C GLN A 786 -19.08 -2.19 -2.78
N GLN A 787 -19.85 -3.28 -2.76
CA GLN A 787 -21.00 -3.44 -3.66
C GLN A 787 -22.07 -2.37 -3.44
N VAL A 788 -22.30 -1.98 -2.17
CA VAL A 788 -23.21 -0.87 -1.82
C VAL A 788 -22.71 0.44 -2.42
N LEU A 789 -21.44 0.80 -2.20
CA LEU A 789 -20.85 2.02 -2.75
C LEU A 789 -20.96 2.07 -4.28
N GLU A 790 -20.56 0.99 -4.97
CA GLU A 790 -20.61 0.91 -6.43
C GLU A 790 -22.02 1.01 -7.00
N ALA A 791 -23.02 0.42 -6.33
CA ALA A 791 -24.40 0.51 -6.74
C ALA A 791 -24.95 1.94 -6.56
N TRP A 792 -24.59 2.59 -5.46
CA TRP A 792 -25.03 3.95 -5.15
C TRP A 792 -24.36 5.01 -6.02
N GLU A 793 -23.08 4.86 -6.36
CA GLU A 793 -22.36 5.75 -7.28
C GLU A 793 -22.89 5.65 -8.73
N LYS A 794 -23.49 4.51 -9.11
CA LYS A 794 -24.17 4.34 -10.41
C LYS A 794 -25.53 5.03 -10.47
N LEU A 795 -26.16 5.34 -9.33
CA LEU A 795 -27.35 6.18 -9.32
C LEU A 795 -26.92 7.56 -9.83
N GLY A 796 -27.28 7.96 -11.04
CA GLY A 796 -26.83 9.24 -11.59
C GLY A 796 -27.32 10.46 -10.78
N LYS A 797 -26.87 11.66 -11.14
CA LYS A 797 -27.57 12.89 -10.72
C LYS A 797 -28.91 13.04 -11.47
N GLY A 798 -29.00 12.39 -12.62
CA GLY A 798 -30.12 12.38 -13.56
C GLY A 798 -30.25 13.66 -14.37
N GLY A 799 -30.70 13.51 -15.62
CA GLY A 799 -30.61 14.54 -16.67
C GLY A 799 -29.28 14.55 -17.46
N ASP A 800 -28.31 13.75 -17.05
CA ASP A 800 -27.02 13.48 -17.72
C ASP A 800 -27.05 12.22 -18.62
N GLY A 801 -28.17 11.49 -18.64
CA GLY A 801 -28.40 10.33 -19.49
C GLY A 801 -27.74 9.03 -19.01
N GLY A 802 -27.22 8.99 -17.77
CA GLY A 802 -26.44 7.85 -17.24
C GLY A 802 -27.03 7.09 -16.05
N GLY A 803 -28.05 7.60 -15.36
CA GLY A 803 -28.61 6.99 -14.14
C GLY A 803 -29.83 6.09 -14.35
N ASP A 804 -30.08 5.17 -13.41
CA ASP A 804 -31.29 4.34 -13.37
C ASP A 804 -32.50 5.16 -12.87
N GLU A 805 -33.06 5.99 -13.76
CA GLU A 805 -34.22 6.86 -13.46
C GLU A 805 -35.45 6.07 -12.97
N ASP A 806 -35.52 4.75 -13.18
CA ASP A 806 -36.62 3.93 -12.68
C ASP A 806 -36.62 3.81 -11.15
N LEU A 807 -35.47 4.01 -10.50
CA LEU A 807 -35.32 3.99 -9.04
C LEU A 807 -35.49 5.36 -8.40
N LEU A 808 -35.47 6.44 -9.18
CA LEU A 808 -35.67 7.79 -8.66
C LEU A 808 -37.09 7.93 -8.09
N VAL A 809 -37.17 8.43 -6.86
CA VAL A 809 -38.42 8.82 -6.20
C VAL A 809 -38.71 10.30 -6.47
N GLY A 810 -37.72 11.17 -6.33
CA GLY A 810 -37.87 12.59 -6.65
C GLY A 810 -36.63 13.42 -6.35
N ARG A 811 -36.64 14.66 -6.86
CA ARG A 811 -35.59 15.67 -6.61
C ARG A 811 -36.20 16.90 -5.98
N GLY A 812 -35.44 17.57 -5.12
CA GLY A 812 -35.98 18.64 -4.32
C GLY A 812 -34.96 19.41 -3.51
N THR A 813 -35.47 20.17 -2.56
CA THR A 813 -34.68 20.82 -1.52
C THR A 813 -35.05 20.26 -0.17
N MET A 814 -34.06 20.08 0.70
CA MET A 814 -34.25 19.65 2.08
C MET A 814 -33.68 20.72 3.01
N LYS A 815 -34.44 21.09 4.03
CA LYS A 815 -33.98 21.95 5.13
C LYS A 815 -33.88 21.15 6.43
N LEU A 816 -32.75 21.27 7.12
CA LEU A 816 -32.57 20.66 8.42
C LEU A 816 -33.34 21.43 9.50
N SER A 817 -34.16 20.72 10.26
CA SER A 817 -34.88 21.25 11.42
C SER A 817 -33.99 21.28 12.68
N CYS A 818 -34.54 21.75 13.80
CA CYS A 818 -33.86 21.71 15.09
C CYS A 818 -33.60 20.26 15.57
N GLY A 819 -32.63 20.08 16.46
CA GLY A 819 -32.27 18.76 17.00
C GLY A 819 -31.32 17.95 16.12
N VAL A 820 -30.53 18.62 15.27
CA VAL A 820 -29.43 18.02 14.51
C VAL A 820 -28.39 17.44 15.48
N PHE A 821 -28.00 16.18 15.26
CA PHE A 821 -26.98 15.47 16.01
C PHE A 821 -25.74 15.22 15.14
N VAL A 822 -24.57 15.43 15.73
CA VAL A 822 -23.26 15.30 15.09
C VAL A 822 -22.32 14.57 16.05
N ASP A 823 -21.73 13.47 15.59
CA ASP A 823 -20.73 12.74 16.37
C ASP A 823 -19.60 12.19 15.49
N ALA A 824 -18.47 12.88 15.53
CA ALA A 824 -17.19 12.45 14.96
C ALA A 824 -16.25 11.84 16.01
N GLU A 825 -16.65 11.85 17.29
CA GLU A 825 -15.80 11.43 18.39
C GLU A 825 -16.08 9.97 18.74
N TRP A 826 -17.24 9.67 19.34
CA TRP A 826 -17.55 8.34 19.89
C TRP A 826 -17.43 7.22 18.85
N LEU A 827 -17.95 7.48 17.64
CA LEU A 827 -17.93 6.54 16.52
C LEU A 827 -16.52 6.03 16.19
N ASN A 828 -15.50 6.88 16.38
CA ASN A 828 -14.10 6.60 16.08
C ASN A 828 -13.24 6.38 17.33
N VAL A 829 -13.83 6.32 18.54
CA VAL A 829 -13.06 6.00 19.75
C VAL A 829 -12.66 4.54 19.71
N ASP A 830 -11.36 4.29 19.65
CA ASP A 830 -10.78 2.97 19.85
C ASP A 830 -10.48 2.77 21.35
N PRO A 831 -11.25 1.94 22.07
CA PRO A 831 -11.11 1.76 23.52
C PRO A 831 -9.79 1.11 23.93
N TYR A 832 -9.08 0.48 22.98
CA TYR A 832 -7.81 -0.18 23.24
C TYR A 832 -6.60 0.63 22.74
N LYS A 833 -6.82 1.78 22.09
CA LYS A 833 -5.74 2.61 21.56
C LYS A 833 -4.78 3.01 22.67
N ARG A 834 -3.48 2.89 22.41
CA ARG A 834 -2.44 3.30 23.34
C ARG A 834 -2.57 4.80 23.62
N VAL A 835 -2.64 5.19 24.89
CA VAL A 835 -2.72 6.60 25.29
C VAL A 835 -1.32 7.19 25.30
N ASP A 836 -1.06 8.13 24.40
CA ASP A 836 0.22 8.84 24.30
C ASP A 836 0.26 10.05 25.25
N PRO A 837 1.25 10.16 26.17
CA PRO A 837 1.43 11.34 27.02
C PRO A 837 1.78 12.63 26.26
N VAL A 838 2.16 12.59 24.97
CA VAL A 838 2.58 13.78 24.19
C VAL A 838 1.52 14.88 24.17
N GLY A 839 0.22 14.54 24.18
CA GLY A 839 -0.85 15.54 24.27
C GLY A 839 -0.79 16.38 25.55
N ALA A 840 -0.28 15.83 26.66
CA ALA A 840 -0.06 16.59 27.89
C ALA A 840 1.13 17.55 27.75
N TRP A 841 2.22 17.11 27.11
CA TRP A 841 3.40 17.94 26.82
C TRP A 841 3.06 19.09 25.86
N LEU A 842 2.30 18.85 24.80
CA LEU A 842 1.88 19.90 23.86
C LEU A 842 1.02 20.96 24.58
N LYS A 843 0.08 20.54 25.42
CA LYS A 843 -0.70 21.46 26.26
C LYS A 843 0.15 22.23 27.28
N GLU A 844 1.27 21.66 27.74
CA GLU A 844 2.23 22.35 28.59
C GLU A 844 3.05 23.37 27.79
N CYS A 845 3.56 22.99 26.61
CA CYS A 845 4.27 23.88 25.69
C CYS A 845 3.41 25.05 25.21
N GLU A 846 2.12 24.82 24.91
CA GLU A 846 1.17 25.89 24.55
C GLU A 846 0.96 26.91 25.67
N LYS A 847 1.15 26.50 26.94
CA LYS A 847 1.09 27.42 28.08
C LYS A 847 2.37 28.24 28.24
N ILE A 848 3.52 27.73 27.79
CA ILE A 848 4.81 28.43 27.88
C ILE A 848 4.86 29.69 26.99
N GLY A 849 4.04 29.77 25.93
CA GLY A 849 3.92 30.96 25.08
C GLY A 849 2.80 31.94 25.46
N ASN A 850 1.95 31.59 26.43
CA ASN A 850 0.78 32.37 26.86
C ASN A 850 0.93 32.98 28.27
N ALA A 851 2.12 32.91 28.85
CA ALA A 851 2.46 33.43 30.18
C ALA A 851 3.19 34.77 30.12
#